data_AF-A0AAU5JE66-F1
#
_entry.id   AF-A0AAU5JE66-F1
#
_cell.length_a   1.000
_cell.length_b   1.000
_cell.length_c   1.000
_cell.angle_alpha   90.00
_cell.angle_beta   90.00
_cell.angle_gamma   90.00
#
_symmetry.space_group_name_H-M   'P 1'
#
loop_
_entity.id
_entity.type
_entity.pdbx_description
1 polymer ?
#
loop_
_entity_poly.entity_id
_entity_poly.type
_entity_poly.pdbx_seq_one_letter_code
_entity_poly.pdbx_strand_id
1 'polypeptide(L)'
;MQLSRRTLLAASGAAAVGATLAPAAGTAQAAASTPENATGADQDFDGLLQRAQTLITGGGSEPSDPDFAAALAALDSTAKELWDTLDRDAGRTALWADLSPVTEPGNFGQSYTRLRTLATAWATPGAALSGDAATAEALLGALRFTYDTAYHPQAKESGNWWFWEIGAPRALMDCCVLLRGRLPDGDLTDYLAVVDRFCPDADRRTNSPTLPETGANRTDKAVTVALRGLLGKDADKLASARDALSDVRDSGRNSLFRYASSGDGFYKDGSFVQHDVVAYTGSYGTVLLGGAAWLIALLANSPWAVADPEVSVMYEAVERSFAPVVFDGLMMDSVRGRAVSRERAGDHRDGAAAVAAILLLASGAPASYADSWRSLAKGWLTRNRTTPFAALATLPQLALAKAVLEDRSIRAGARTTGSFVLADMDRVVHRRPGWACALSLSSKRISAYEAGNGENLHGWYTGDGMTYLYDGDDLGQYNDGFWATVDPYRLPGTTVDTRHRDDLGTGAGTSTYLPSNSVAGGAVLDDRYTVAAMEVTGAAGSTLRTRKAWFLLDNAVVALGAGITASDGRAVETIVENRNLGARGRNRLLVDGLPLPVEQGRSDEFRRARWAHLDGTGGYVFPEGAALRTLREERTGTWRAVNTGADTGGSTDPVTRRYLTLRVDHGISPDDAGYAYVLLPGASAAATAVWSHSRPVRIVANDAAAQAVEDRRAGLTAAHFWDAGSAAGITASGPASVLVRRRGAHVSVAVADPGRTQTSFTVELPFRVRSVARADATVSVAPGRRTVLTVAAGGSRGHSHRAELVL
;
A
#
# COMPACT_ATOMS: atom_id res chain seq x y z
N MET A 1 -10.71 -36.10 -0.40
CA MET A 1 -9.81 -35.07 -0.96
C MET A 1 -9.34 -34.22 0.19
N GLN A 2 -8.03 -33.98 0.33
CA GLN A 2 -7.50 -33.09 1.38
C GLN A 2 -7.80 -31.64 0.99
N LEU A 3 -8.43 -30.88 1.89
CA LEU A 3 -8.81 -29.48 1.72
C LEU A 3 -8.11 -28.66 2.78
N SER A 4 -7.49 -27.53 2.40
CA SER A 4 -6.57 -26.78 3.26
C SER A 4 -7.19 -25.54 3.90
N ARG A 5 -7.05 -25.41 5.23
CA ARG A 5 -6.68 -24.25 6.08
C ARG A 5 -6.97 -22.78 5.61
N ARG A 6 -7.98 -22.49 4.79
CA ARG A 6 -7.96 -21.35 3.84
C ARG A 6 -8.43 -19.96 4.31
N THR A 7 -9.07 -19.79 5.47
CA THR A 7 -9.93 -18.59 5.68
C THR A 7 -9.60 -17.69 6.89
N LEU A 8 -8.57 -18.01 7.70
CA LEU A 8 -8.43 -17.48 9.08
C LEU A 8 -7.90 -16.04 9.32
N LEU A 9 -7.56 -15.25 8.30
CA LEU A 9 -6.79 -13.99 8.48
C LEU A 9 -7.44 -12.69 7.96
N ALA A 10 -8.73 -12.69 7.60
CA ALA A 10 -9.43 -11.52 7.06
C ALA A 10 -10.28 -10.71 8.08
N ALA A 11 -10.31 -11.11 9.35
CA ALA A 11 -11.33 -10.67 10.31
C ALA A 11 -10.97 -9.41 11.14
N SER A 12 -10.88 -8.23 10.53
CA SER A 12 -10.60 -6.96 11.26
C SER A 12 -11.35 -5.72 10.72
N GLY A 13 -12.22 -5.12 11.56
CA GLY A 13 -13.16 -4.01 11.28
C GLY A 13 -14.42 -4.45 10.51
N ALA A 14 -15.45 -3.63 10.23
CA ALA A 14 -16.11 -2.53 10.97
C ALA A 14 -17.54 -2.27 10.37
N ALA A 15 -18.60 -2.02 11.15
CA ALA A 15 -20.01 -2.43 10.85
C ALA A 15 -21.12 -1.35 10.72
N ALA A 16 -22.33 -1.74 10.23
CA ALA A 16 -23.55 -0.90 10.14
C ALA A 16 -24.88 -1.69 10.30
N VAL A 17 -25.99 -0.98 10.62
CA VAL A 17 -27.39 -1.49 10.71
C VAL A 17 -28.40 -0.43 10.24
N GLY A 18 -29.52 -0.86 9.64
CA GLY A 18 -30.80 -0.14 9.47
C GLY A 18 -31.94 -1.17 9.35
N ALA A 19 -33.24 -0.88 9.53
CA ALA A 19 -33.96 0.42 9.60
C ALA A 19 -35.17 0.33 10.58
N THR A 20 -35.89 1.41 10.92
CA THR A 20 -36.97 1.95 10.05
C THR A 20 -37.34 3.43 10.32
N LEU A 21 -37.28 4.19 9.23
CA LEU A 21 -37.87 5.50 8.87
C LEU A 21 -38.77 6.29 9.86
N ALA A 22 -38.30 7.49 10.23
CA ALA A 22 -39.03 8.76 10.10
C ALA A 22 -38.03 9.93 9.92
N PRO A 23 -38.33 11.00 9.15
CA PRO A 23 -37.30 11.95 8.71
C PRO A 23 -37.09 13.12 9.68
N ALA A 24 -35.84 13.37 10.05
CA ALA A 24 -35.40 14.65 10.61
C ALA A 24 -34.12 15.11 9.89
N ALA A 25 -34.28 16.06 8.95
CA ALA A 25 -33.15 16.76 8.35
C ALA A 25 -32.55 17.72 9.39
N GLY A 26 -31.56 17.25 10.15
CA GLY A 26 -30.81 18.04 11.11
C GLY A 26 -29.74 18.89 10.42
N THR A 27 -30.03 20.16 10.16
CA THR A 27 -29.01 21.14 9.79
C THR A 27 -27.98 21.27 10.92
N ALA A 28 -26.69 21.15 10.60
CA ALA A 28 -25.63 21.40 11.56
C ALA A 28 -25.69 22.85 12.07
N GLN A 29 -25.93 23.03 13.36
CA GLN A 29 -25.88 24.33 14.02
C GLN A 29 -25.13 24.18 15.35
N ALA A 30 -24.04 24.93 15.51
CA ALA A 30 -23.28 24.98 16.74
C ALA A 30 -24.01 25.84 17.77
N ALA A 31 -24.33 25.25 18.94
CA ALA A 31 -24.71 25.98 20.13
C ALA A 31 -24.30 25.18 21.37
N ALA A 32 -23.67 25.85 22.34
CA ALA A 32 -23.22 25.22 23.59
C ALA A 32 -24.38 25.01 24.57
N SER A 33 -24.27 23.98 25.41
CA SER A 33 -25.04 23.87 26.65
C SER A 33 -24.13 23.36 27.78
N THR A 34 -24.21 24.05 28.93
CA THR A 34 -23.44 23.75 30.15
C THR A 34 -23.99 22.52 30.89
N PRO A 35 -23.17 21.85 31.72
CA PRO A 35 -23.52 20.55 32.32
C PRO A 35 -24.31 20.67 33.62
N GLU A 36 -25.27 19.75 33.84
CA GLU A 36 -25.87 19.51 35.16
C GLU A 36 -25.52 18.11 35.71
N ASN A 37 -24.68 18.13 36.73
CA ASN A 37 -24.46 17.18 37.83
C ASN A 37 -24.97 15.71 37.73
N ALA A 38 -23.99 14.81 37.58
CA ALA A 38 -23.68 13.78 38.58
C ALA A 38 -24.67 12.61 38.83
N THR A 39 -25.15 11.96 37.78
CA THR A 39 -25.36 10.49 37.75
C THR A 39 -24.85 9.80 36.47
N GLY A 40 -24.21 10.53 35.56
CA GLY A 40 -23.93 10.09 34.18
C GLY A 40 -22.68 9.25 33.92
N ALA A 41 -21.83 8.98 34.92
CA ALA A 41 -20.50 8.37 34.69
C ALA A 41 -20.56 6.90 34.25
N ASP A 42 -21.44 6.08 34.85
CA ASP A 42 -21.60 4.66 34.47
C ASP A 42 -22.28 4.48 33.09
N GLN A 43 -23.06 5.46 32.64
CA GLN A 43 -23.87 5.33 31.42
C GLN A 43 -23.04 5.38 30.12
N ASP A 44 -21.86 5.98 30.15
CA ASP A 44 -21.02 6.16 28.97
C ASP A 44 -20.15 4.92 28.68
N PHE A 45 -19.57 4.29 29.71
CA PHE A 45 -18.75 3.07 29.56
C PHE A 45 -19.55 1.92 28.94
N ASP A 46 -20.75 1.62 29.43
CA ASP A 46 -21.56 0.50 28.94
C ASP A 46 -22.06 0.76 27.49
N GLY A 47 -22.38 2.01 27.16
CA GLY A 47 -22.74 2.42 25.81
C GLY A 47 -21.57 2.30 24.81
N LEU A 48 -20.38 2.69 25.23
CA LEU A 48 -19.14 2.54 24.45
C LEU A 48 -18.72 1.07 24.30
N LEU A 49 -18.90 0.23 25.32
CA LEU A 49 -18.69 -1.23 25.24
C LEU A 49 -19.68 -1.90 24.27
N GLN A 50 -20.95 -1.48 24.28
CA GLN A 50 -21.93 -1.95 23.30
C GLN A 50 -21.56 -1.51 21.88
N ARG A 51 -21.05 -0.28 21.70
CA ARG A 51 -20.54 0.20 20.41
C ARG A 51 -19.29 -0.56 19.96
N ALA A 52 -18.37 -0.87 20.87
CA ALA A 52 -17.21 -1.71 20.59
C ALA A 52 -17.64 -3.10 20.09
N GLN A 53 -18.60 -3.76 20.76
CA GLN A 53 -19.19 -5.02 20.28
C GLN A 53 -19.77 -4.85 18.87
N THR A 54 -20.56 -3.80 18.61
CA THR A 54 -21.13 -3.55 17.28
C THR A 54 -20.06 -3.38 16.20
N LEU A 55 -18.97 -2.63 16.49
CA LEU A 55 -17.84 -2.46 15.57
C LEU A 55 -17.08 -3.77 15.27
N ILE A 56 -17.18 -4.78 16.15
CA ILE A 56 -16.56 -6.10 16.00
C ILE A 56 -17.50 -7.09 15.27
N THR A 57 -18.78 -7.20 15.68
CA THR A 57 -19.69 -8.26 15.22
C THR A 57 -20.56 -7.88 14.03
N GLY A 58 -20.96 -6.62 13.92
CA GLY A 58 -21.95 -6.22 12.92
C GLY A 58 -23.18 -5.50 13.49
N GLY A 59 -23.54 -5.76 14.75
CA GLY A 59 -24.84 -5.35 15.30
C GLY A 59 -26.03 -6.24 14.86
N GLY A 60 -25.77 -7.31 14.12
CA GLY A 60 -26.77 -8.21 13.53
C GLY A 60 -26.89 -8.02 12.01
N SER A 61 -26.98 -9.12 11.26
CA SER A 61 -27.16 -9.11 9.81
C SER A 61 -28.64 -9.08 9.42
N GLU A 62 -28.94 -8.59 8.22
CA GLU A 62 -30.19 -8.87 7.50
C GLU A 62 -30.09 -10.30 6.91
N PRO A 63 -30.76 -11.33 7.47
CA PRO A 63 -30.55 -12.72 7.04
C PRO A 63 -31.21 -13.01 5.68
N SER A 64 -32.05 -12.08 5.20
CA SER A 64 -32.69 -12.15 3.89
C SER A 64 -31.75 -11.82 2.73
N ASP A 65 -30.62 -11.17 3.02
CA ASP A 65 -29.67 -10.70 2.02
C ASP A 65 -28.58 -11.74 1.71
N PRO A 66 -28.35 -12.07 0.43
CA PRO A 66 -27.44 -13.16 0.05
C PRO A 66 -25.96 -12.87 0.34
N ASP A 67 -25.53 -11.60 0.32
CA ASP A 67 -24.14 -11.25 0.63
C ASP A 67 -23.89 -11.41 2.14
N PHE A 68 -24.82 -10.93 2.96
CA PHE A 68 -24.75 -11.10 4.42
C PHE A 68 -24.85 -12.57 4.82
N ALA A 69 -25.73 -13.36 4.20
CA ALA A 69 -25.80 -14.80 4.41
C ALA A 69 -24.49 -15.52 4.03
N ALA A 70 -23.84 -15.12 2.94
CA ALA A 70 -22.54 -15.66 2.53
C ALA A 70 -21.41 -15.28 3.50
N ALA A 71 -21.37 -14.03 3.97
CA ALA A 71 -20.39 -13.56 4.95
C ALA A 71 -20.57 -14.24 6.33
N LEU A 72 -21.82 -14.46 6.75
CA LEU A 72 -22.15 -15.25 7.95
C LEU A 72 -21.72 -16.71 7.81
N ALA A 73 -22.01 -17.34 6.67
CA ALA A 73 -21.58 -18.71 6.39
C ALA A 73 -20.04 -18.86 6.33
N ALA A 74 -19.32 -17.83 5.88
CA ALA A 74 -17.86 -17.80 5.90
C ALA A 74 -17.30 -17.69 7.34
N LEU A 75 -17.93 -16.88 8.19
CA LEU A 75 -17.63 -16.83 9.63
C LEU A 75 -17.89 -18.18 10.29
N ASP A 76 -19.06 -18.78 10.05
CA ASP A 76 -19.44 -20.08 10.61
C ASP A 76 -18.54 -21.22 10.16
N SER A 77 -18.17 -21.29 8.87
CA SER A 77 -17.22 -22.29 8.37
C SER A 77 -15.87 -22.16 9.08
N THR A 78 -15.38 -20.93 9.25
CA THR A 78 -14.09 -20.65 9.89
C THR A 78 -14.13 -20.95 11.39
N ALA A 79 -15.20 -20.53 12.07
CA ALA A 79 -15.42 -20.79 13.48
C ALA A 79 -15.61 -22.29 13.75
N LYS A 80 -16.31 -23.02 12.88
CA LYS A 80 -16.47 -24.48 12.98
C LYS A 80 -15.14 -25.22 12.85
N GLU A 81 -14.30 -24.88 11.87
CA GLU A 81 -12.96 -25.49 11.74
C GLU A 81 -12.12 -25.30 13.00
N LEU A 82 -12.14 -24.09 13.58
CA LEU A 82 -11.46 -23.80 14.85
C LEU A 82 -12.07 -24.57 16.04
N TRP A 83 -13.39 -24.62 16.11
CA TRP A 83 -14.15 -25.25 17.18
C TRP A 83 -13.92 -26.76 17.20
N ASP A 84 -14.04 -27.42 16.06
CA ASP A 84 -13.84 -28.87 15.92
C ASP A 84 -12.39 -29.30 16.25
N THR A 85 -11.42 -28.39 16.13
CA THR A 85 -9.98 -28.65 16.38
C THR A 85 -9.41 -28.05 17.66
N LEU A 86 -10.23 -27.32 18.44
CA LEU A 86 -9.84 -26.76 19.75
C LEU A 86 -9.60 -27.89 20.76
N ASP A 87 -8.39 -27.94 21.32
CA ASP A 87 -8.09 -28.82 22.44
C ASP A 87 -8.80 -28.31 23.70
N ARG A 88 -9.58 -29.20 24.32
CA ARG A 88 -10.40 -28.97 25.51
C ARG A 88 -9.95 -29.78 26.71
N ASP A 89 -8.93 -30.63 26.56
CA ASP A 89 -8.50 -31.52 27.63
C ASP A 89 -7.85 -30.73 28.77
N ALA A 90 -7.98 -31.26 30.00
CA ALA A 90 -7.41 -30.61 31.18
C ALA A 90 -5.86 -30.62 31.18
N GLY A 91 -5.25 -31.55 30.43
CA GLY A 91 -3.79 -31.69 30.30
C GLY A 91 -3.20 -31.06 29.03
N ARG A 92 -3.94 -30.20 28.32
CA ARG A 92 -3.50 -29.59 27.07
C ARG A 92 -2.23 -28.76 27.25
N THR A 93 -1.34 -28.76 26.25
CA THR A 93 -0.13 -27.90 26.21
C THR A 93 -0.21 -26.81 25.14
N ALA A 94 -1.29 -26.83 24.35
CA ALA A 94 -1.68 -25.80 23.40
C ALA A 94 -3.20 -25.82 23.21
N LEU A 95 -3.76 -24.75 22.63
CA LEU A 95 -5.18 -24.73 22.24
C LEU A 95 -5.44 -25.38 20.87
N TRP A 96 -4.42 -25.42 20.00
CA TRP A 96 -4.45 -26.12 18.73
C TRP A 96 -3.09 -26.77 18.49
N ALA A 97 -3.08 -27.98 17.92
CA ALA A 97 -1.85 -28.75 17.72
C ALA A 97 -0.81 -28.08 16.81
N ASP A 98 -1.23 -27.19 15.90
CA ASP A 98 -0.34 -26.42 15.02
C ASP A 98 0.18 -25.10 15.65
N LEU A 99 -0.24 -24.78 16.88
CA LEU A 99 0.23 -23.64 17.67
C LEU A 99 0.85 -24.14 19.00
N SER A 100 1.71 -25.16 18.91
CA SER A 100 2.32 -25.82 20.07
C SER A 100 3.85 -25.64 20.12
N PRO A 101 4.45 -25.40 21.32
CA PRO A 101 3.77 -25.14 22.58
C PRO A 101 3.16 -23.74 22.62
N VAL A 102 2.12 -23.52 23.43
CA VAL A 102 1.45 -22.20 23.54
C VAL A 102 2.39 -21.09 24.06
N THR A 103 3.44 -21.46 24.79
CA THR A 103 4.42 -20.54 25.38
C THR A 103 5.25 -19.74 24.36
N GLU A 104 5.27 -20.14 23.09
CA GLU A 104 5.94 -19.36 22.05
C GLU A 104 5.12 -18.10 21.67
N PRO A 105 5.74 -16.92 21.54
CA PRO A 105 5.06 -15.64 21.26
C PRO A 105 4.10 -15.68 20.07
N GLY A 106 4.53 -16.27 18.95
CA GLY A 106 3.69 -16.43 17.77
C GLY A 106 2.51 -17.39 18.01
N ASN A 107 2.69 -18.40 18.86
CA ASN A 107 1.68 -19.42 19.11
C ASN A 107 0.56 -18.90 20.02
N PHE A 108 0.84 -18.23 21.15
CA PHE A 108 -0.24 -17.62 21.94
C PHE A 108 -0.89 -16.44 21.20
N GLY A 109 -0.12 -15.61 20.48
CA GLY A 109 -0.67 -14.48 19.71
C GLY A 109 -1.67 -14.93 18.64
N GLN A 110 -1.33 -15.99 17.90
CA GLN A 110 -2.26 -16.62 16.95
C GLN A 110 -3.40 -17.37 17.63
N SER A 111 -3.18 -17.94 18.82
CA SER A 111 -4.24 -18.58 19.62
C SER A 111 -5.30 -17.57 20.06
N TYR A 112 -4.91 -16.38 20.56
CA TYR A 112 -5.87 -15.31 20.85
C TYR A 112 -6.62 -14.83 19.60
N THR A 113 -5.98 -14.77 18.44
CA THR A 113 -6.64 -14.41 17.17
C THR A 113 -7.71 -15.44 16.76
N ARG A 114 -7.45 -16.73 17.00
CA ARG A 114 -8.43 -17.81 16.81
C ARG A 114 -9.56 -17.76 17.83
N LEU A 115 -9.25 -17.54 19.12
CA LEU A 115 -10.25 -17.33 20.18
C LEU A 115 -11.16 -16.15 19.87
N ARG A 116 -10.61 -15.03 19.35
CA ARG A 116 -11.42 -13.90 18.89
C ARG A 116 -12.39 -14.30 17.79
N THR A 117 -11.95 -15.09 16.81
CA THR A 117 -12.84 -15.55 15.72
C THR A 117 -14.01 -16.37 16.26
N LEU A 118 -13.76 -17.28 17.20
CA LEU A 118 -14.78 -18.05 17.90
C LEU A 118 -15.70 -17.17 18.75
N ALA A 119 -15.16 -16.21 19.51
CA ALA A 119 -15.93 -15.26 20.31
C ALA A 119 -16.79 -14.34 19.42
N THR A 120 -16.30 -13.93 18.25
CA THR A 120 -17.06 -13.15 17.26
C THR A 120 -18.23 -13.97 16.73
N ALA A 121 -18.03 -15.25 16.36
CA ALA A 121 -19.13 -16.12 15.97
C ALA A 121 -20.15 -16.30 17.11
N TRP A 122 -19.69 -16.54 18.33
CA TRP A 122 -20.56 -16.65 19.51
C TRP A 122 -21.38 -15.38 19.80
N ALA A 123 -20.81 -14.19 19.58
CA ALA A 123 -21.45 -12.90 19.82
C ALA A 123 -22.21 -12.32 18.61
N THR A 124 -22.22 -13.02 17.46
CA THR A 124 -22.90 -12.59 16.24
C THR A 124 -24.28 -13.26 16.14
N PRO A 125 -25.39 -12.52 16.11
CA PRO A 125 -26.72 -13.10 15.91
C PRO A 125 -26.82 -13.89 14.60
N GLY A 126 -27.41 -15.08 14.66
CA GLY A 126 -27.61 -15.96 13.49
C GLY A 126 -26.46 -16.91 13.16
N ALA A 127 -25.28 -16.72 13.74
CA ALA A 127 -24.15 -17.65 13.60
C ALA A 127 -24.43 -19.01 14.28
N ALA A 128 -23.80 -20.07 13.81
CA ALA A 128 -23.99 -21.43 14.31
C ALA A 128 -23.58 -21.63 15.79
N LEU A 129 -22.65 -20.80 16.30
CA LEU A 129 -22.21 -20.80 17.70
C LEU A 129 -22.92 -19.72 18.56
N SER A 130 -23.87 -18.98 17.99
CA SER A 130 -24.44 -17.76 18.60
C SER A 130 -25.09 -18.04 19.96
N GLY A 131 -24.58 -17.41 21.01
CA GLY A 131 -25.09 -17.53 22.38
C GLY A 131 -24.94 -18.91 23.03
N ASP A 132 -24.27 -19.88 22.41
CA ASP A 132 -24.14 -21.24 22.94
C ASP A 132 -23.37 -21.27 24.27
N ALA A 133 -23.90 -22.03 25.23
CA ALA A 133 -23.32 -22.12 26.57
C ALA A 133 -22.01 -22.91 26.57
N ALA A 134 -21.94 -24.04 25.84
CA ALA A 134 -20.73 -24.86 25.81
C ALA A 134 -19.56 -24.14 25.13
N THR A 135 -19.85 -23.33 24.10
CA THR A 135 -18.89 -22.45 23.43
C THR A 135 -18.39 -21.35 24.37
N ALA A 136 -19.27 -20.70 25.14
CA ALA A 136 -18.85 -19.71 26.13
C ALA A 136 -17.91 -20.32 27.18
N GLU A 137 -18.28 -21.44 27.82
CA GLU A 137 -17.44 -22.10 28.84
C GLU A 137 -16.08 -22.55 28.29
N ALA A 138 -16.05 -23.11 27.07
CA ALA A 138 -14.81 -23.51 26.43
C ALA A 138 -13.91 -22.32 26.06
N LEU A 139 -14.48 -21.17 25.68
CA LEU A 139 -13.74 -19.93 25.45
C LEU A 139 -13.15 -19.36 26.74
N LEU A 140 -13.93 -19.31 27.82
CA LEU A 140 -13.46 -18.87 29.14
C LEU A 140 -12.30 -19.74 29.63
N GLY A 141 -12.46 -21.07 29.59
CA GLY A 141 -11.40 -22.02 29.96
C GLY A 141 -10.15 -21.92 29.07
N ALA A 142 -10.30 -21.60 27.78
CA ALA A 142 -9.17 -21.41 26.86
C ALA A 142 -8.42 -20.09 27.09
N LEU A 143 -9.14 -19.00 27.42
CA LEU A 143 -8.53 -17.73 27.84
C LEU A 143 -7.73 -17.92 29.14
N ARG A 144 -8.33 -18.57 30.14
CA ARG A 144 -7.69 -18.90 31.43
C ARG A 144 -6.44 -19.75 31.24
N PHE A 145 -6.53 -20.83 30.47
CA PHE A 145 -5.36 -21.68 30.15
C PHE A 145 -4.22 -20.88 29.50
N THR A 146 -4.53 -19.98 28.56
CA THR A 146 -3.50 -19.20 27.85
C THR A 146 -2.85 -18.17 28.77
N TYR A 147 -3.61 -17.56 29.67
CA TYR A 147 -3.09 -16.71 30.74
C TYR A 147 -2.15 -17.51 31.66
N ASP A 148 -2.65 -18.57 32.31
CA ASP A 148 -1.90 -19.35 33.31
C ASP A 148 -0.62 -19.98 32.76
N THR A 149 -0.58 -20.29 31.46
CA THR A 149 0.52 -21.04 30.84
C THR A 149 1.52 -20.15 30.09
N ALA A 150 1.10 -19.02 29.50
CA ALA A 150 1.92 -18.28 28.54
C ALA A 150 1.88 -16.74 28.68
N TYR A 151 0.70 -16.15 28.83
CA TYR A 151 0.52 -14.70 28.68
C TYR A 151 -0.08 -14.07 29.95
N HIS A 152 0.76 -13.96 30.98
CA HIS A 152 0.45 -13.42 32.31
C HIS A 152 1.49 -12.35 32.73
N PRO A 153 1.24 -11.51 33.77
CA PRO A 153 2.07 -10.34 34.06
C PRO A 153 3.54 -10.63 34.46
N GLN A 154 3.82 -11.85 34.92
CA GLN A 154 5.17 -12.31 35.30
C GLN A 154 5.92 -12.98 34.15
N ALA A 155 5.26 -13.20 32.99
CA ALA A 155 5.93 -13.71 31.80
C ALA A 155 6.97 -12.71 31.29
N LYS A 156 8.05 -13.24 30.69
CA LYS A 156 9.13 -12.44 30.12
C LYS A 156 8.97 -12.37 28.61
N GLU A 157 8.93 -11.15 28.08
CA GLU A 157 8.92 -10.91 26.64
C GLU A 157 10.09 -11.61 25.93
N SER A 158 9.79 -12.28 24.83
CA SER A 158 10.71 -13.02 23.99
C SER A 158 10.26 -12.98 22.52
N GLY A 159 11.16 -13.32 21.59
CA GLY A 159 10.82 -13.35 20.16
C GLY A 159 10.38 -11.98 19.61
N ASN A 160 9.31 -11.97 18.81
CA ASN A 160 8.75 -10.74 18.25
C ASN A 160 7.84 -10.03 19.26
N TRP A 161 8.27 -8.84 19.71
CA TRP A 161 7.54 -7.95 20.62
C TRP A 161 6.09 -7.68 20.21
N TRP A 162 5.79 -7.65 18.91
CA TRP A 162 4.47 -7.33 18.40
C TRP A 162 3.39 -8.27 18.94
N PHE A 163 3.70 -9.55 19.16
CA PHE A 163 2.74 -10.49 19.76
C PHE A 163 2.40 -10.14 21.22
N TRP A 164 3.39 -9.66 21.99
CA TRP A 164 3.22 -9.30 23.40
C TRP A 164 2.48 -7.98 23.60
N GLU A 165 2.77 -6.97 22.77
CA GLU A 165 2.34 -5.59 23.02
C GLU A 165 1.18 -5.12 22.10
N ILE A 166 0.91 -5.84 21.00
CA ILE A 166 -0.14 -5.50 20.02
C ILE A 166 -1.05 -6.70 19.73
N GLY A 167 -0.53 -7.77 19.14
CA GLY A 167 -1.34 -8.87 18.59
C GLY A 167 -2.20 -9.60 19.62
N ALA A 168 -1.58 -10.18 20.66
CA ALA A 168 -2.31 -10.86 21.73
C ALA A 168 -3.21 -9.91 22.55
N PRO A 169 -2.77 -8.73 23.04
CA PRO A 169 -3.62 -7.90 23.89
C PRO A 169 -4.79 -7.30 23.11
N ARG A 170 -4.62 -6.94 21.84
CA ARG A 170 -5.73 -6.50 20.97
C ARG A 170 -6.81 -7.57 20.87
N ALA A 171 -6.44 -8.82 20.61
CA ALA A 171 -7.37 -9.93 20.45
C ALA A 171 -7.99 -10.39 21.80
N LEU A 172 -7.22 -10.36 22.89
CA LEU A 172 -7.71 -10.60 24.25
C LEU A 172 -8.77 -9.56 24.65
N MET A 173 -8.55 -8.28 24.37
CA MET A 173 -9.53 -7.23 24.65
C MET A 173 -10.80 -7.36 23.79
N ASP A 174 -10.69 -7.77 22.51
CA ASP A 174 -11.88 -8.14 21.71
C ASP A 174 -12.67 -9.27 22.38
N CYS A 175 -12.01 -10.38 22.76
CA CYS A 175 -12.66 -11.48 23.48
C CYS A 175 -13.37 -10.98 24.76
N CYS A 176 -12.73 -10.07 25.52
CA CYS A 176 -13.31 -9.52 26.74
C CYS A 176 -14.55 -8.65 26.48
N VAL A 177 -14.55 -7.80 25.45
CA VAL A 177 -15.75 -7.03 25.04
C VAL A 177 -16.91 -7.96 24.69
N LEU A 178 -16.64 -9.00 23.91
CA LEU A 178 -17.65 -9.93 23.42
C LEU A 178 -18.22 -10.81 24.54
N LEU A 179 -17.36 -11.36 25.40
CA LEU A 179 -17.73 -12.28 26.49
C LEU A 179 -18.07 -11.58 27.82
N ARG A 180 -18.11 -10.24 27.87
CA ARG A 180 -18.25 -9.45 29.12
C ARG A 180 -19.39 -9.89 30.05
N GLY A 181 -20.53 -10.35 29.50
CA GLY A 181 -21.66 -10.85 30.29
C GLY A 181 -21.53 -12.28 30.81
N ARG A 182 -20.36 -12.90 30.67
CA ARG A 182 -20.02 -14.27 31.08
C ARG A 182 -18.65 -14.39 31.76
N LEU A 183 -17.76 -13.42 31.59
CA LEU A 183 -16.43 -13.41 32.19
C LEU A 183 -16.51 -13.28 33.73
N PRO A 184 -15.79 -14.12 34.50
CA PRO A 184 -15.59 -13.89 35.92
C PRO A 184 -14.80 -12.60 36.17
N ASP A 185 -15.20 -11.81 37.17
CA ASP A 185 -14.53 -10.53 37.51
C ASP A 185 -13.03 -10.70 37.82
N GLY A 186 -12.66 -11.82 38.43
CA GLY A 186 -11.26 -12.16 38.72
C GLY A 186 -10.44 -12.43 37.45
N ASP A 187 -11.00 -13.15 36.47
CA ASP A 187 -10.36 -13.39 35.18
C ASP A 187 -10.23 -12.08 34.39
N LEU A 188 -11.27 -11.25 34.38
CA LEU A 188 -11.20 -9.92 33.76
C LEU A 188 -10.09 -9.06 34.41
N THR A 189 -10.01 -9.04 35.73
CA THR A 189 -8.96 -8.31 36.47
C THR A 189 -7.56 -8.80 36.08
N ASP A 190 -7.35 -10.12 36.05
CA ASP A 190 -6.11 -10.75 35.59
C ASP A 190 -5.76 -10.33 34.15
N TYR A 191 -6.72 -10.38 33.22
CA TYR A 191 -6.50 -10.04 31.81
C TYR A 191 -6.21 -8.54 31.58
N LEU A 192 -6.84 -7.65 32.34
CA LEU A 192 -6.53 -6.21 32.31
C LEU A 192 -5.11 -5.95 32.84
N ALA A 193 -4.66 -6.69 33.87
CA ALA A 193 -3.31 -6.60 34.38
C ALA A 193 -2.23 -7.10 33.38
N VAL A 194 -2.57 -8.01 32.47
CA VAL A 194 -1.68 -8.39 31.35
C VAL A 194 -1.50 -7.22 30.39
N VAL A 195 -2.59 -6.54 30.02
CA VAL A 195 -2.50 -5.36 29.16
C VAL A 195 -1.72 -4.24 29.87
N ASP A 196 -1.91 -4.04 31.18
CA ASP A 196 -1.09 -3.09 31.94
C ASP A 196 0.39 -3.50 32.04
N ARG A 197 0.73 -4.77 31.86
CA ARG A 197 2.12 -5.24 31.86
C ARG A 197 2.83 -5.01 30.51
N PHE A 198 2.16 -5.27 29.40
CA PHE A 198 2.77 -5.31 28.05
C PHE A 198 2.28 -4.20 27.10
N CYS A 199 1.18 -3.53 27.42
CA CYS A 199 0.65 -2.39 26.66
C CYS A 199 -0.01 -1.35 27.61
N PRO A 200 0.71 -0.83 28.64
CA PRO A 200 0.16 0.12 29.61
C PRO A 200 -0.22 1.48 29.01
N ASP A 201 0.46 1.84 27.92
CA ASP A 201 0.47 3.14 27.25
C ASP A 201 0.70 2.90 25.74
N ALA A 202 -0.03 3.64 24.90
CA ALA A 202 0.07 3.55 23.46
C ALA A 202 1.27 4.32 22.87
N ASP A 203 1.88 5.21 23.64
CA ASP A 203 2.99 6.06 23.20
C ASP A 203 4.36 5.39 23.26
N ARG A 204 4.50 4.22 23.90
CA ARG A 204 5.81 3.59 24.19
C ARG A 204 5.80 2.06 24.03
N ARG A 205 7.01 1.50 23.89
CA ARG A 205 7.26 0.06 23.87
C ARG A 205 7.74 -0.45 25.23
N THR A 206 7.24 -1.59 25.72
CA THR A 206 7.59 -2.09 27.06
C THR A 206 8.98 -2.70 27.14
N ASN A 207 9.45 -3.43 26.12
CA ASN A 207 10.86 -3.85 26.05
C ASN A 207 11.83 -2.71 25.68
N SER A 208 11.33 -1.58 25.17
CA SER A 208 12.14 -0.42 24.75
C SER A 208 11.53 0.90 25.23
N PRO A 209 11.49 1.18 26.56
CA PRO A 209 10.67 2.27 27.13
C PRO A 209 11.00 3.70 26.69
N THR A 210 12.16 3.91 26.06
CA THR A 210 12.59 5.19 25.49
C THR A 210 12.17 5.38 24.04
N LEU A 211 11.75 4.31 23.35
CA LEU A 211 11.30 4.35 21.96
C LEU A 211 9.84 4.83 21.89
N PRO A 212 9.55 5.97 21.24
CA PRO A 212 8.18 6.36 20.94
C PRO A 212 7.59 5.40 19.90
N GLU A 213 6.32 5.02 20.07
CA GLU A 213 5.59 4.30 19.02
C GLU A 213 5.03 5.30 18.00
N THR A 214 4.99 4.88 16.73
CA THR A 214 4.67 5.71 15.57
C THR A 214 3.66 5.01 14.67
N GLY A 215 2.94 5.79 13.85
CA GLY A 215 2.09 5.28 12.77
C GLY A 215 1.14 4.15 13.20
N ALA A 216 1.20 3.02 12.50
CA ALA A 216 0.33 1.86 12.77
C ALA A 216 0.48 1.32 14.20
N ASN A 217 1.71 1.17 14.70
CA ASN A 217 1.98 0.55 16.01
C ASN A 217 1.30 1.33 17.15
N ARG A 218 1.45 2.67 17.14
CA ARG A 218 0.77 3.56 18.09
C ARG A 218 -0.75 3.45 17.97
N THR A 219 -1.28 3.35 16.75
CA THR A 219 -2.72 3.25 16.52
C THR A 219 -3.30 1.95 17.07
N ASP A 220 -2.67 0.80 16.78
CA ASP A 220 -3.08 -0.51 17.30
C ASP A 220 -3.03 -0.57 18.83
N LYS A 221 -2.00 0.02 19.44
CA LYS A 221 -1.91 0.15 20.90
C LYS A 221 -2.99 1.07 21.45
N ALA A 222 -3.28 2.21 20.81
CA ALA A 222 -4.34 3.11 21.24
C ALA A 222 -5.72 2.41 21.27
N VAL A 223 -6.03 1.59 20.25
CA VAL A 223 -7.26 0.77 20.24
C VAL A 223 -7.29 -0.19 21.44
N THR A 224 -6.16 -0.83 21.72
CA THR A 224 -6.01 -1.79 22.82
C THR A 224 -6.15 -1.14 24.20
N VAL A 225 -5.50 0.00 24.42
CA VAL A 225 -5.58 0.80 25.66
C VAL A 225 -6.99 1.37 25.86
N ALA A 226 -7.67 1.81 24.79
CA ALA A 226 -9.06 2.27 24.88
C ALA A 226 -10.00 1.14 25.35
N LEU A 227 -9.87 -0.06 24.79
CA LEU A 227 -10.68 -1.21 25.22
C LEU A 227 -10.38 -1.64 26.66
N ARG A 228 -9.11 -1.64 27.09
CA ARG A 228 -8.73 -1.86 28.49
C ARG A 228 -9.30 -0.77 29.41
N GLY A 229 -9.32 0.48 28.93
CA GLY A 229 -9.97 1.60 29.62
C GLY A 229 -11.46 1.36 29.83
N LEU A 230 -12.18 0.98 28.77
CA LEU A 230 -13.61 0.68 28.82
C LEU A 230 -13.93 -0.51 29.74
N LEU A 231 -13.23 -1.64 29.58
CA LEU A 231 -13.46 -2.86 30.35
C LEU A 231 -13.12 -2.70 31.84
N GLY A 232 -12.12 -1.88 32.17
CA GLY A 232 -11.75 -1.54 33.55
C GLY A 232 -12.48 -0.33 34.14
N LYS A 233 -13.42 0.30 33.41
CA LYS A 233 -14.08 1.57 33.75
C LYS A 233 -13.08 2.69 34.15
N ASP A 234 -11.97 2.76 33.42
CA ASP A 234 -10.81 3.60 33.68
C ASP A 234 -10.80 4.80 32.70
N ALA A 235 -11.28 5.93 33.21
CA ALA A 235 -11.43 7.18 32.46
C ALA A 235 -10.10 7.77 31.98
N ASP A 236 -9.03 7.61 32.77
CA ASP A 236 -7.71 8.18 32.50
C ASP A 236 -7.01 7.39 31.39
N LYS A 237 -7.15 6.06 31.35
CA LYS A 237 -6.66 5.26 30.21
C LYS A 237 -7.47 5.44 28.94
N LEU A 238 -8.77 5.71 29.04
CA LEU A 238 -9.56 6.05 27.87
C LEU A 238 -9.16 7.42 27.29
N ALA A 239 -8.84 8.39 28.17
CA ALA A 239 -8.24 9.65 27.77
C ALA A 239 -6.83 9.49 27.17
N SER A 240 -5.95 8.67 27.78
CA SER A 240 -4.60 8.47 27.23
C SER A 240 -4.61 7.78 25.87
N ALA A 241 -5.53 6.83 25.63
CA ALA A 241 -5.72 6.21 24.32
C ALA A 241 -6.16 7.22 23.24
N ARG A 242 -7.07 8.15 23.58
CA ARG A 242 -7.47 9.26 22.69
C ARG A 242 -6.28 10.19 22.42
N ASP A 243 -5.55 10.57 23.47
CA ASP A 243 -4.50 11.58 23.43
C ASP A 243 -3.22 11.07 22.74
N ALA A 244 -2.98 9.75 22.75
CA ALA A 244 -1.92 9.10 21.99
C ALA A 244 -2.04 9.33 20.47
N LEU A 245 -3.27 9.40 19.92
CA LEU A 245 -3.47 9.72 18.49
C LEU A 245 -2.87 11.08 18.11
N SER A 246 -2.97 12.02 19.04
CA SER A 246 -2.48 13.40 18.91
C SER A 246 -1.04 13.55 19.43
N ASP A 247 -0.49 12.50 20.05
CA ASP A 247 0.83 12.46 20.71
C ASP A 247 1.01 13.58 21.76
N VAL A 248 -0.02 13.80 22.59
CA VAL A 248 0.00 14.87 23.62
C VAL A 248 1.23 14.76 24.52
N ARG A 249 1.65 13.54 24.87
CA ARG A 249 2.81 13.24 25.71
C ARG A 249 4.11 13.87 25.19
N ASP A 250 4.40 13.76 23.90
CA ASP A 250 5.61 14.30 23.28
C ASP A 250 5.35 15.60 22.48
N SER A 251 4.29 16.35 22.83
CA SER A 251 3.88 17.62 22.21
C SER A 251 3.52 17.52 20.71
N GLY A 252 3.05 16.36 20.29
CA GLY A 252 2.62 16.06 18.93
C GLY A 252 3.78 15.89 17.94
N ARG A 253 4.97 15.49 18.40
CA ARG A 253 6.15 15.25 17.56
C ARG A 253 5.93 14.09 16.57
N ASN A 254 5.26 13.06 17.04
CA ASN A 254 4.98 11.79 16.41
C ASN A 254 3.45 11.60 16.21
N SER A 255 2.70 12.71 16.24
CA SER A 255 1.24 12.74 16.12
C SER A 255 0.78 12.10 14.82
N LEU A 256 -0.23 11.24 14.89
CA LEU A 256 -0.85 10.64 13.70
C LEU A 256 -1.59 11.70 12.88
N PHE A 257 -2.02 12.78 13.53
CA PHE A 257 -2.76 13.89 12.95
C PHE A 257 -1.87 15.00 12.39
N ARG A 258 -0.54 14.85 12.38
CA ARG A 258 0.37 15.83 11.75
C ARG A 258 1.08 15.23 10.56
N TYR A 259 1.32 16.07 9.54
CA TYR A 259 2.15 15.68 8.41
C TYR A 259 3.62 15.53 8.84
N ALA A 260 4.19 14.36 8.57
CA ALA A 260 5.61 14.10 8.69
C ALA A 260 6.43 14.94 7.69
N SER A 261 7.67 15.23 8.07
CA SER A 261 8.71 15.79 7.20
C SER A 261 9.94 14.87 7.07
N SER A 262 9.96 13.78 7.84
CA SER A 262 11.02 12.77 7.94
C SER A 262 10.51 11.61 8.82
N GLY A 263 10.92 10.38 8.54
CA GLY A 263 10.50 9.20 9.31
C GLY A 263 9.04 8.80 9.04
N ASP A 264 8.42 8.17 10.03
CA ASP A 264 7.09 7.56 9.92
C ASP A 264 5.94 8.57 9.83
N GLY A 265 4.92 8.27 9.02
CA GLY A 265 3.67 9.02 8.94
C GLY A 265 3.24 9.42 7.53
N PHE A 266 2.16 10.19 7.44
CA PHE A 266 1.67 10.78 6.19
C PHE A 266 2.43 12.06 5.86
N TYR A 267 2.72 12.30 4.58
CA TYR A 267 3.40 13.49 4.07
C TYR A 267 2.45 14.34 3.21
N LYS A 268 2.75 15.63 3.09
CA LYS A 268 1.89 16.60 2.36
C LYS A 268 1.72 16.30 0.86
N ASP A 269 2.65 15.56 0.25
CA ASP A 269 2.55 15.13 -1.15
C ASP A 269 1.69 13.87 -1.35
N GLY A 270 1.21 13.26 -0.27
CA GLY A 270 0.46 12.00 -0.28
C GLY A 270 1.30 10.76 0.05
N SER A 271 2.62 10.89 0.21
CA SER A 271 3.47 9.77 0.65
C SER A 271 3.08 9.26 2.04
N PHE A 272 3.24 7.95 2.28
CA PHE A 272 3.21 7.39 3.63
C PHE A 272 4.42 6.49 3.82
N VAL A 273 5.19 6.76 4.88
CA VAL A 273 6.38 6.01 5.26
C VAL A 273 6.14 5.34 6.60
N GLN A 274 6.66 4.12 6.76
CA GLN A 274 6.81 3.48 8.07
C GLN A 274 8.16 2.74 8.10
N HIS A 275 8.69 2.48 9.30
CA HIS A 275 10.03 1.92 9.53
C HIS A 275 11.12 2.82 8.91
N ASP A 276 10.94 4.13 9.09
CA ASP A 276 11.78 5.26 8.70
C ASP A 276 12.00 5.48 7.19
N VAL A 277 12.04 4.40 6.40
CA VAL A 277 12.52 4.40 5.01
C VAL A 277 11.72 3.50 4.06
N VAL A 278 10.53 2.98 4.44
CA VAL A 278 9.75 2.07 3.57
C VAL A 278 8.44 2.74 3.13
N ALA A 279 8.20 2.76 1.82
CA ALA A 279 6.94 3.23 1.22
C ALA A 279 5.80 2.25 1.56
N TYR A 280 4.89 2.65 2.45
CA TYR A 280 4.06 1.70 3.20
C TYR A 280 2.55 1.99 3.24
N THR A 281 2.06 2.89 2.38
CA THR A 281 0.65 3.32 2.35
C THR A 281 -0.33 2.16 2.33
N GLY A 282 0.00 1.10 1.59
CA GLY A 282 -0.92 0.01 1.29
C GLY A 282 -1.13 -1.03 2.38
N SER A 283 -0.34 -1.01 3.46
CA SER A 283 -0.51 -1.95 4.57
C SER A 283 -0.35 -1.28 5.93
N TYR A 284 0.83 -0.77 6.31
CA TYR A 284 0.96 -0.01 7.57
C TYR A 284 0.13 1.29 7.56
N GLY A 285 0.05 1.98 6.41
CA GLY A 285 -0.86 3.12 6.25
C GLY A 285 -2.33 2.72 6.40
N THR A 286 -2.72 1.57 5.83
CA THR A 286 -4.07 0.99 5.97
C THR A 286 -4.40 0.64 7.43
N VAL A 287 -3.46 0.08 8.20
CA VAL A 287 -3.64 -0.23 9.63
C VAL A 287 -3.83 1.05 10.45
N LEU A 288 -2.99 2.07 10.23
CA LEU A 288 -3.13 3.39 10.86
C LEU A 288 -4.51 3.99 10.56
N LEU A 289 -4.90 4.09 9.27
CA LEU A 289 -6.19 4.64 8.89
C LEU A 289 -7.36 3.87 9.51
N GLY A 290 -7.29 2.53 9.51
CA GLY A 290 -8.31 1.66 10.08
C GLY A 290 -8.47 1.82 11.59
N GLY A 291 -7.36 1.81 12.34
CA GLY A 291 -7.40 1.99 13.80
C GLY A 291 -7.81 3.39 14.22
N ALA A 292 -7.39 4.43 13.50
CA ALA A 292 -7.80 5.81 13.74
C ALA A 292 -9.30 5.99 13.46
N ALA A 293 -9.79 5.48 12.33
CA ALA A 293 -11.23 5.46 12.02
C ALA A 293 -12.04 4.69 13.07
N TRP A 294 -11.50 3.58 13.58
CA TRP A 294 -12.14 2.77 14.62
C TRP A 294 -12.23 3.49 15.96
N LEU A 295 -11.17 4.19 16.40
CA LEU A 295 -11.20 5.00 17.62
C LEU A 295 -12.09 6.24 17.50
N ILE A 296 -12.07 6.93 16.36
CA ILE A 296 -12.98 8.05 16.09
C ILE A 296 -14.45 7.57 16.15
N ALA A 297 -14.76 6.43 15.53
CA ALA A 297 -16.11 5.85 15.57
C ALA A 297 -16.50 5.33 16.96
N LEU A 298 -15.56 4.71 17.71
CA LEU A 298 -15.79 4.26 19.07
C LEU A 298 -16.14 5.44 19.98
N LEU A 299 -15.30 6.47 20.00
CA LEU A 299 -15.37 7.56 20.99
C LEU A 299 -16.34 8.69 20.57
N ALA A 300 -16.97 8.62 19.40
CA ALA A 300 -17.90 9.63 18.93
C ALA A 300 -19.05 9.91 19.93
N ASN A 301 -19.42 11.18 20.09
CA ASN A 301 -20.51 11.61 20.98
C ASN A 301 -20.35 11.19 22.45
N SER A 302 -19.12 11.03 22.94
CA SER A 302 -18.81 10.87 24.38
C SER A 302 -17.85 11.97 24.87
N PRO A 303 -17.74 12.20 26.19
CA PRO A 303 -16.62 12.87 26.87
C PRO A 303 -15.20 12.58 26.33
N TRP A 304 -14.96 11.42 25.71
CA TRP A 304 -13.67 11.04 25.13
C TRP A 304 -13.59 11.19 23.61
N ALA A 305 -14.55 11.85 22.97
CA ALA A 305 -14.51 12.11 21.53
C ALA A 305 -13.19 12.80 21.10
N VAL A 306 -12.67 12.41 19.94
CA VAL A 306 -11.49 13.03 19.34
C VAL A 306 -11.82 14.47 18.93
N ALA A 307 -11.15 15.44 19.54
CA ALA A 307 -11.40 16.87 19.36
C ALA A 307 -10.19 17.66 18.81
N ASP A 308 -9.09 16.98 18.46
CA ASP A 308 -7.93 17.63 17.83
C ASP A 308 -8.33 18.13 16.42
N PRO A 309 -8.25 19.45 16.13
CA PRO A 309 -8.57 19.98 14.80
C PRO A 309 -7.67 19.44 13.69
N GLU A 310 -6.45 18.98 14.01
CA GLU A 310 -5.51 18.41 13.03
C GLU A 310 -5.95 17.02 12.53
N VAL A 311 -7.01 16.43 13.09
CA VAL A 311 -7.64 15.18 12.59
C VAL A 311 -7.98 15.24 11.09
N SER A 312 -8.10 16.45 10.52
CA SER A 312 -8.20 16.69 9.09
C SER A 312 -7.07 16.04 8.26
N VAL A 313 -5.89 15.78 8.83
CA VAL A 313 -4.81 15.04 8.14
C VAL A 313 -5.22 13.60 7.81
N MET A 314 -6.01 12.93 8.66
CA MET A 314 -6.60 11.61 8.33
C MET A 314 -7.61 11.71 7.20
N TYR A 315 -8.37 12.81 7.15
CA TYR A 315 -9.36 13.03 6.12
C TYR A 315 -8.68 13.31 4.77
N GLU A 316 -7.68 14.19 4.75
CA GLU A 316 -6.90 14.48 3.55
C GLU A 316 -6.07 13.27 3.06
N ALA A 317 -5.63 12.38 3.96
CA ALA A 317 -4.91 11.16 3.58
C ALA A 317 -5.73 10.25 2.63
N VAL A 318 -7.06 10.20 2.75
CA VAL A 318 -7.91 9.40 1.85
C VAL A 318 -7.71 9.82 0.39
N GLU A 319 -7.72 11.12 0.11
CA GLU A 319 -7.61 11.65 -1.25
C GLU A 319 -6.17 11.80 -1.72
N ARG A 320 -5.23 12.15 -0.82
CA ARG A 320 -3.81 12.35 -1.15
C ARG A 320 -3.02 11.04 -1.23
N SER A 321 -3.26 10.12 -0.31
CA SER A 321 -2.46 8.91 -0.13
C SER A 321 -3.13 7.66 -0.69
N PHE A 322 -4.41 7.42 -0.40
CA PHE A 322 -5.08 6.18 -0.80
C PHE A 322 -5.69 6.23 -2.21
N ALA A 323 -6.38 7.32 -2.57
CA ALA A 323 -7.02 7.44 -3.89
C ALA A 323 -6.08 7.29 -5.11
N PRO A 324 -4.79 7.71 -5.06
CA PRO A 324 -3.83 7.45 -6.12
C PRO A 324 -3.38 5.98 -6.23
N VAL A 325 -3.30 5.25 -5.11
CA VAL A 325 -2.73 3.87 -5.06
C VAL A 325 -3.77 2.76 -5.00
N VAL A 326 -5.07 3.08 -4.87
CA VAL A 326 -6.16 2.11 -5.02
C VAL A 326 -6.68 2.09 -6.47
N PHE A 327 -6.51 0.96 -7.17
CA PHE A 327 -6.98 0.74 -8.53
C PHE A 327 -8.15 -0.24 -8.52
N ASP A 328 -9.38 0.28 -8.57
CA ASP A 328 -10.62 -0.51 -8.53
C ASP A 328 -10.61 -1.59 -7.43
N GLY A 329 -10.36 -1.15 -6.19
CA GLY A 329 -10.32 -2.02 -5.01
C GLY A 329 -9.03 -2.84 -4.85
N LEU A 330 -8.07 -2.77 -5.77
CA LEU A 330 -6.72 -3.31 -5.59
C LEU A 330 -5.80 -2.27 -4.96
N MET A 331 -5.06 -2.62 -3.92
CA MET A 331 -3.98 -1.80 -3.36
C MET A 331 -2.66 -2.06 -4.09
N MET A 332 -2.06 -1.05 -4.70
CA MET A 332 -0.82 -1.23 -5.48
C MET A 332 0.34 -1.81 -4.67
N ASP A 333 0.94 -2.90 -5.14
CA ASP A 333 2.03 -3.60 -4.43
C ASP A 333 3.28 -2.74 -4.22
N SER A 334 3.51 -1.75 -5.08
CA SER A 334 4.61 -0.78 -4.92
C SER A 334 4.61 -0.03 -3.57
N VAL A 335 3.49 0.02 -2.85
CA VAL A 335 3.37 0.71 -1.54
C VAL A 335 3.01 -0.25 -0.38
N ARG A 336 3.22 -1.56 -0.55
CA ARG A 336 2.84 -2.59 0.43
C ARG A 336 4.01 -3.19 1.22
N GLY A 337 5.25 -2.74 0.97
CA GLY A 337 6.46 -3.21 1.66
C GLY A 337 6.60 -4.73 1.64
N ARG A 338 7.03 -5.34 2.75
CA ARG A 338 7.17 -6.82 2.83
C ARG A 338 5.85 -7.59 2.73
N ALA A 339 4.69 -6.94 2.81
CA ALA A 339 3.39 -7.59 2.75
C ALA A 339 3.06 -8.22 1.38
N VAL A 340 3.83 -7.92 0.34
CA VAL A 340 3.70 -8.57 -0.99
C VAL A 340 3.90 -10.10 -0.93
N SER A 341 4.66 -10.62 0.03
CA SER A 341 4.88 -12.07 0.16
C SER A 341 3.81 -12.79 0.98
N ARG A 342 2.77 -12.10 1.46
CA ARG A 342 1.71 -12.68 2.29
C ARG A 342 0.61 -13.29 1.42
N GLU A 343 0.60 -14.62 1.31
CA GLU A 343 -0.44 -15.41 0.60
C GLU A 343 -1.87 -14.97 0.92
N ARG A 344 -2.12 -14.61 2.19
CA ARG A 344 -3.45 -14.30 2.74
C ARG A 344 -3.77 -12.82 2.74
N ALA A 345 -2.91 -11.97 2.19
CA ALA A 345 -3.06 -10.53 2.10
C ALA A 345 -2.52 -10.05 0.74
N GLY A 346 -3.17 -10.45 -0.37
CA GLY A 346 -2.87 -9.92 -1.71
C GLY A 346 -3.43 -8.51 -1.93
N ASP A 347 -3.07 -7.87 -3.04
CA ASP A 347 -3.49 -6.49 -3.41
C ASP A 347 -4.99 -6.18 -3.18
N HIS A 348 -5.88 -7.10 -3.55
CA HIS A 348 -7.33 -7.04 -3.39
C HIS A 348 -7.79 -7.10 -1.93
N ARG A 349 -7.06 -7.77 -1.02
CA ARG A 349 -7.42 -7.87 0.40
C ARG A 349 -7.08 -6.61 1.17
N ASP A 350 -5.85 -6.10 1.06
CA ASP A 350 -5.50 -4.83 1.72
C ASP A 350 -6.19 -3.64 1.01
N GLY A 351 -6.52 -3.79 -0.28
CA GLY A 351 -7.40 -2.86 -0.99
C GLY A 351 -8.82 -2.87 -0.41
N ALA A 352 -9.41 -4.04 -0.16
CA ALA A 352 -10.68 -4.14 0.57
C ALA A 352 -10.58 -3.58 2.00
N ALA A 353 -9.49 -3.84 2.73
CA ALA A 353 -9.26 -3.27 4.06
C ALA A 353 -9.14 -1.74 4.03
N ALA A 354 -8.50 -1.16 3.01
CA ALA A 354 -8.45 0.29 2.81
C ALA A 354 -9.84 0.88 2.50
N VAL A 355 -10.62 0.22 1.63
CA VAL A 355 -12.02 0.63 1.35
C VAL A 355 -12.86 0.58 2.63
N ALA A 356 -12.74 -0.48 3.43
CA ALA A 356 -13.41 -0.60 4.72
C ALA A 356 -13.02 0.51 5.71
N ALA A 357 -11.72 0.81 5.85
CA ALA A 357 -11.22 1.88 6.71
C ALA A 357 -11.74 3.26 6.27
N ILE A 358 -11.74 3.53 4.95
CA ILE A 358 -12.28 4.77 4.37
C ILE A 358 -13.79 4.91 4.64
N LEU A 359 -14.56 3.83 4.48
CA LEU A 359 -16.00 3.85 4.74
C LEU A 359 -16.33 3.98 6.23
N LEU A 360 -15.52 3.40 7.12
CA LEU A 360 -15.65 3.61 8.56
C LEU A 360 -15.34 5.07 8.93
N LEU A 361 -14.27 5.65 8.39
CA LEU A 361 -13.92 7.05 8.60
C LEU A 361 -15.03 7.98 8.07
N ALA A 362 -15.64 7.65 6.94
CA ALA A 362 -16.79 8.37 6.37
C ALA A 362 -18.03 8.36 7.27
N SER A 363 -18.13 7.48 8.28
CA SER A 363 -19.25 7.49 9.24
C SER A 363 -19.15 8.62 10.28
N GLY A 364 -17.94 9.09 10.59
CA GLY A 364 -17.68 10.16 11.57
C GLY A 364 -17.07 11.44 10.99
N ALA A 365 -16.65 11.45 9.72
CA ALA A 365 -16.04 12.61 9.08
C ALA A 365 -17.08 13.66 8.58
N PRO A 366 -16.69 14.94 8.44
CA PRO A 366 -17.55 15.97 7.86
C PRO A 366 -18.04 15.62 6.44
N ALA A 367 -19.27 16.00 6.10
CA ALA A 367 -19.90 15.66 4.81
C ALA A 367 -19.09 16.09 3.58
N SER A 368 -18.39 17.24 3.66
CA SER A 368 -17.49 17.75 2.62
C SER A 368 -16.40 16.76 2.20
N TYR A 369 -16.02 15.86 3.10
CA TYR A 369 -15.07 14.77 2.86
C TYR A 369 -15.81 13.44 2.60
N ALA A 370 -16.74 13.07 3.49
CA ALA A 370 -17.38 11.77 3.49
C ALA A 370 -18.13 11.47 2.17
N ASP A 371 -18.74 12.46 1.53
CA ASP A 371 -19.51 12.25 0.29
C ASP A 371 -18.60 11.97 -0.92
N SER A 372 -17.43 12.61 -0.98
CA SER A 372 -16.36 12.31 -1.95
C SER A 372 -15.92 10.85 -1.82
N TRP A 373 -15.63 10.42 -0.58
CA TRP A 373 -15.12 9.09 -0.31
C TRP A 373 -16.14 7.99 -0.56
N ARG A 374 -17.41 8.21 -0.19
CA ARG A 374 -18.51 7.29 -0.50
C ARG A 374 -18.67 7.13 -2.01
N SER A 375 -18.60 8.22 -2.77
CA SER A 375 -18.63 8.17 -4.24
C SER A 375 -17.45 7.36 -4.79
N LEU A 376 -16.23 7.64 -4.33
CA LEU A 376 -15.00 6.95 -4.74
C LEU A 376 -15.06 5.45 -4.42
N ALA A 377 -15.44 5.09 -3.19
CA ALA A 377 -15.63 3.71 -2.75
C ALA A 377 -16.69 2.98 -3.59
N LYS A 378 -17.86 3.61 -3.83
CA LYS A 378 -18.88 3.05 -4.73
C LYS A 378 -18.35 2.80 -6.15
N GLY A 379 -17.47 3.67 -6.64
CA GLY A 379 -16.75 3.48 -7.90
C GLY A 379 -15.88 2.21 -7.91
N TRP A 380 -15.07 2.01 -6.88
CA TRP A 380 -14.21 0.83 -6.76
C TRP A 380 -15.03 -0.47 -6.59
N LEU A 381 -16.00 -0.46 -5.67
CA LEU A 381 -16.87 -1.60 -5.35
C LEU A 381 -17.68 -2.10 -6.57
N THR A 382 -18.12 -1.19 -7.45
CA THR A 382 -18.93 -1.54 -8.63
C THR A 382 -18.11 -2.04 -9.83
N ARG A 383 -16.82 -1.71 -9.90
CA ARG A 383 -15.92 -2.09 -11.00
C ARG A 383 -15.15 -3.38 -10.74
N ASN A 384 -14.78 -3.68 -9.49
CA ASN A 384 -14.09 -4.94 -9.19
C ASN A 384 -15.05 -6.14 -9.19
N ARG A 385 -15.16 -6.79 -10.35
CA ARG A 385 -15.95 -8.01 -10.55
C ARG A 385 -15.11 -9.28 -10.52
N THR A 386 -13.79 -9.16 -10.62
CA THR A 386 -12.84 -10.28 -10.56
C THR A 386 -12.77 -10.83 -9.14
N THR A 387 -12.74 -9.95 -8.14
CA THR A 387 -12.79 -10.31 -6.73
C THR A 387 -13.80 -9.41 -6.02
N PRO A 388 -15.10 -9.77 -6.01
CA PRO A 388 -16.14 -8.96 -5.40
C PRO A 388 -15.87 -8.70 -3.92
N PHE A 389 -16.08 -7.47 -3.47
CA PHE A 389 -15.81 -7.05 -2.09
C PHE A 389 -16.53 -7.92 -1.05
N ALA A 390 -17.76 -8.36 -1.31
CA ALA A 390 -18.53 -9.24 -0.43
C ALA A 390 -17.86 -10.61 -0.17
N ALA A 391 -16.96 -11.07 -1.05
CA ALA A 391 -16.20 -12.31 -0.86
C ALA A 391 -14.90 -12.11 -0.02
N LEU A 392 -14.58 -10.87 0.34
CA LEU A 392 -13.40 -10.47 1.13
C LEU A 392 -13.77 -9.83 2.46
N ALA A 393 -14.90 -9.14 2.48
CA ALA A 393 -15.39 -8.33 3.59
C ALA A 393 -15.87 -9.19 4.76
N THR A 394 -15.62 -8.71 5.98
CA THR A 394 -16.33 -9.19 7.16
C THR A 394 -17.81 -8.76 7.09
N LEU A 395 -18.69 -9.45 7.83
CA LEU A 395 -20.09 -9.02 8.07
C LEU A 395 -20.20 -7.52 8.39
N PRO A 396 -19.38 -6.99 9.33
CA PRO A 396 -19.17 -5.57 9.50
C PRO A 396 -18.90 -4.79 8.18
N GLN A 397 -17.78 -5.04 7.50
CA GLN A 397 -17.32 -4.20 6.38
C GLN A 397 -18.31 -4.20 5.21
N LEU A 398 -18.98 -5.35 5.01
CA LEU A 398 -20.04 -5.51 4.05
C LEU A 398 -21.20 -4.54 4.31
N ALA A 399 -21.62 -4.35 5.56
CA ALA A 399 -22.71 -3.44 5.91
C ALA A 399 -22.40 -1.97 5.54
N LEU A 400 -21.18 -1.51 5.81
CA LEU A 400 -20.73 -0.18 5.37
C LEU A 400 -20.72 -0.04 3.84
N ALA A 401 -20.27 -1.07 3.13
CA ALA A 401 -20.24 -1.08 1.66
C ALA A 401 -21.64 -1.12 1.04
N LYS A 402 -22.56 -1.92 1.60
CA LYS A 402 -23.94 -2.06 1.11
C LYS A 402 -24.75 -0.79 1.30
N ALA A 403 -24.64 -0.13 2.46
CA ALA A 403 -25.23 1.19 2.69
C ALA A 403 -24.84 2.20 1.59
N VAL A 404 -23.58 2.18 1.14
CA VAL A 404 -23.10 3.03 0.04
C VAL A 404 -23.55 2.53 -1.34
N LEU A 405 -23.59 1.23 -1.59
CA LEU A 405 -24.02 0.65 -2.87
C LEU A 405 -25.52 0.88 -3.14
N GLU A 406 -26.36 0.72 -2.12
CA GLU A 406 -27.82 0.78 -2.20
C GLU A 406 -28.37 2.22 -2.26
N ASP A 407 -27.69 3.18 -1.62
CA ASP A 407 -28.10 4.59 -1.66
C ASP A 407 -27.98 5.17 -3.08
N ARG A 408 -29.14 5.42 -3.70
CA ARG A 408 -29.25 5.96 -5.06
C ARG A 408 -28.84 7.43 -5.19
N SER A 409 -28.71 8.16 -4.09
CA SER A 409 -28.19 9.54 -4.10
C SER A 409 -26.68 9.56 -4.36
N ILE A 410 -25.95 8.55 -3.84
CA ILE A 410 -24.51 8.39 -4.02
C ILE A 410 -24.24 7.85 -5.42
N ARG A 411 -23.66 8.70 -6.28
CA ARG A 411 -23.18 8.31 -7.61
C ARG A 411 -21.85 7.57 -7.50
N ALA A 412 -21.67 6.51 -8.28
CA ALA A 412 -20.40 5.81 -8.37
C ALA A 412 -19.34 6.75 -9.00
N GLY A 413 -18.26 7.00 -8.26
CA GLY A 413 -17.16 7.87 -8.68
C GLY A 413 -16.40 7.26 -9.86
N ALA A 414 -15.88 8.12 -10.73
CA ALA A 414 -15.03 7.70 -11.85
C ALA A 414 -13.71 7.06 -11.36
N ARG A 415 -12.96 6.41 -12.26
CA ARG A 415 -11.58 6.01 -11.95
C ARG A 415 -10.74 7.27 -11.72
N THR A 416 -9.95 7.30 -10.64
CA THR A 416 -8.91 8.32 -10.43
C THR A 416 -7.98 8.35 -11.64
N THR A 417 -7.82 9.52 -12.27
CA THR A 417 -6.88 9.75 -13.38
C THR A 417 -5.94 10.90 -13.04
N GLY A 418 -4.70 10.84 -13.52
CA GLY A 418 -3.69 11.86 -13.26
C GLY A 418 -2.29 11.27 -13.03
N SER A 419 -1.32 12.14 -12.79
CA SER A 419 0.05 11.82 -12.41
C SER A 419 0.30 12.27 -10.96
N PHE A 420 0.86 11.38 -10.15
CA PHE A 420 1.20 11.61 -8.75
C PHE A 420 2.68 11.28 -8.56
N VAL A 421 3.50 12.29 -8.21
CA VAL A 421 4.91 12.09 -7.85
C VAL A 421 4.99 12.23 -6.33
N LEU A 422 5.12 11.09 -5.67
CA LEU A 422 5.11 10.92 -4.22
C LEU A 422 6.59 10.86 -3.78
N ALA A 423 7.23 12.03 -3.83
CA ALA A 423 8.69 12.16 -3.75
C ALA A 423 9.23 11.96 -2.33
N ASP A 424 8.40 12.08 -1.30
CA ASP A 424 8.75 11.72 0.07
C ASP A 424 8.72 10.20 0.33
N MET A 425 8.25 9.37 -0.61
CA MET A 425 8.44 7.91 -0.58
C MET A 425 8.99 7.29 -1.87
N ASP A 426 9.66 8.06 -2.74
CA ASP A 426 10.24 7.61 -4.01
C ASP A 426 9.27 6.75 -4.86
N ARG A 427 8.01 7.19 -4.99
CA ARG A 427 6.99 6.54 -5.85
C ARG A 427 6.44 7.50 -6.89
N VAL A 428 6.09 6.94 -8.05
CA VAL A 428 5.34 7.67 -9.08
C VAL A 428 4.16 6.82 -9.52
N VAL A 429 2.95 7.38 -9.48
CA VAL A 429 1.74 6.70 -9.96
C VAL A 429 1.13 7.50 -11.10
N HIS A 430 0.81 6.83 -12.19
CA HIS A 430 0.33 7.46 -13.41
C HIS A 430 -0.89 6.73 -13.93
N ARG A 431 -2.03 7.42 -13.96
CA ARG A 431 -3.35 6.84 -14.15
C ARG A 431 -4.06 7.44 -15.36
N ARG A 432 -4.72 6.55 -16.11
CA ARG A 432 -5.55 6.83 -17.27
C ARG A 432 -6.89 6.09 -17.14
N PRO A 433 -7.91 6.42 -17.95
CA PRO A 433 -9.25 5.83 -17.79
C PRO A 433 -9.29 4.29 -17.86
N GLY A 434 -8.34 3.67 -18.56
CA GLY A 434 -8.24 2.20 -18.70
C GLY A 434 -7.14 1.53 -17.89
N TRP A 435 -6.11 2.24 -17.42
CA TRP A 435 -4.90 1.62 -16.87
C TRP A 435 -4.17 2.52 -15.87
N ALA A 436 -3.30 1.93 -15.06
CA ALA A 436 -2.35 2.66 -14.22
C ALA A 436 -0.95 2.04 -14.29
N CYS A 437 0.08 2.88 -14.38
CA CYS A 437 1.47 2.48 -14.19
C CYS A 437 1.98 3.05 -12.86
N ALA A 438 2.56 2.20 -12.02
CA ALA A 438 3.26 2.63 -10.82
C ALA A 438 4.75 2.31 -10.94
N LEU A 439 5.60 3.28 -10.63
CA LEU A 439 7.05 3.14 -10.57
C LEU A 439 7.47 3.01 -9.10
N SER A 440 8.17 1.92 -8.80
CA SER A 440 8.83 1.70 -7.52
C SER A 440 10.31 2.03 -7.67
N LEU A 441 10.70 3.18 -7.11
CA LEU A 441 12.07 3.69 -7.12
C LEU A 441 12.69 3.55 -5.72
N SER A 442 13.98 3.82 -5.59
CA SER A 442 14.66 3.83 -4.29
C SER A 442 15.87 4.75 -4.29
N SER A 443 16.31 5.15 -3.10
CA SER A 443 17.46 6.03 -2.89
C SER A 443 18.00 5.86 -1.47
N LYS A 444 19.03 6.64 -1.11
CA LYS A 444 19.49 6.80 0.28
C LYS A 444 18.43 7.31 1.27
N ARG A 445 17.19 7.57 0.83
CA ARG A 445 16.04 8.00 1.64
C ARG A 445 15.01 6.89 1.81
N ILE A 446 14.81 6.06 0.78
CA ILE A 446 13.75 5.06 0.71
C ILE A 446 14.34 3.74 0.23
N SER A 447 14.15 2.72 1.05
CA SER A 447 14.62 1.36 0.84
C SER A 447 14.09 0.78 -0.47
N ALA A 448 14.93 0.03 -1.19
CA ALA A 448 14.49 -0.70 -2.37
C ALA A 448 13.51 -1.82 -2.00
N TYR A 449 13.72 -2.46 -0.85
CA TYR A 449 12.77 -3.40 -0.25
C TYR A 449 12.98 -3.53 1.26
N GLU A 450 12.00 -4.11 1.94
CA GLU A 450 12.13 -4.61 3.30
C GLU A 450 11.92 -6.12 3.30
N ALA A 451 12.71 -6.84 4.10
CA ALA A 451 12.51 -8.25 4.43
C ALA A 451 12.77 -8.46 5.93
N GLY A 452 12.02 -9.32 6.60
CA GLY A 452 12.07 -9.40 8.07
C GLY A 452 11.08 -10.38 8.65
N ASN A 453 11.41 -10.97 9.80
CA ASN A 453 10.63 -12.05 10.42
C ASN A 453 10.31 -13.21 9.45
N GLY A 454 11.19 -13.49 8.48
CA GLY A 454 10.94 -14.48 7.43
C GLY A 454 10.04 -14.01 6.27
N GLU A 455 9.64 -12.74 6.22
CA GLU A 455 8.83 -12.16 5.15
C GLU A 455 9.68 -11.52 4.03
N ASN A 456 9.14 -11.51 2.81
CA ASN A 456 9.67 -10.91 1.57
C ASN A 456 11.13 -11.26 1.24
N LEU A 457 11.49 -12.54 1.45
CA LEU A 457 12.84 -13.08 1.27
C LEU A 457 13.46 -12.69 -0.09
N HIS A 458 12.70 -12.90 -1.19
CA HIS A 458 13.12 -12.59 -2.56
C HIS A 458 12.77 -11.16 -3.04
N GLY A 459 12.53 -10.20 -2.16
CA GLY A 459 12.10 -8.82 -2.50
C GLY A 459 13.13 -7.96 -3.26
N TRP A 460 14.29 -8.52 -3.60
CA TRP A 460 15.56 -7.82 -3.87
C TRP A 460 15.52 -6.63 -4.81
N TYR A 461 14.73 -6.71 -5.88
CA TYR A 461 14.73 -5.75 -6.99
C TYR A 461 13.39 -4.99 -7.11
N THR A 462 12.51 -5.10 -6.10
CA THR A 462 11.17 -4.46 -6.11
C THR A 462 11.21 -2.94 -6.09
N GLY A 463 12.35 -2.32 -5.72
CA GLY A 463 12.59 -0.87 -5.77
C GLY A 463 13.64 -0.43 -6.79
N ASP A 464 14.14 -1.32 -7.65
CA ASP A 464 15.21 -1.03 -8.62
C ASP A 464 14.64 -0.50 -9.96
N GLY A 465 13.66 0.39 -9.85
CA GLY A 465 12.91 0.93 -11.00
C GLY A 465 11.84 -0.03 -11.53
N MET A 466 11.20 -0.81 -10.66
CA MET A 466 10.16 -1.76 -11.07
C MET A 466 8.91 -1.01 -11.58
N THR A 467 8.42 -1.42 -12.76
CA THR A 467 7.24 -0.86 -13.43
C THR A 467 6.05 -1.79 -13.26
N TYR A 468 5.08 -1.42 -12.42
CA TYR A 468 3.83 -2.15 -12.28
C TYR A 468 2.81 -1.64 -13.31
N LEU A 469 2.11 -2.54 -14.01
CA LEU A 469 1.03 -2.20 -14.94
C LEU A 469 -0.29 -2.85 -14.53
N TYR A 470 -1.17 -2.02 -13.97
CA TYR A 470 -2.55 -2.37 -13.66
C TYR A 470 -3.44 -2.06 -14.86
N ASP A 471 -4.19 -3.07 -15.32
CA ASP A 471 -5.13 -2.97 -16.44
C ASP A 471 -6.55 -3.00 -15.89
N GLY A 472 -7.43 -2.16 -16.43
CA GLY A 472 -8.84 -2.08 -16.05
C GLY A 472 -9.66 -3.30 -16.46
N ASP A 473 -9.14 -4.12 -17.37
CA ASP A 473 -9.76 -5.38 -17.84
C ASP A 473 -9.13 -6.63 -17.19
N ASP A 474 -7.96 -6.52 -16.54
CA ASP A 474 -7.25 -7.59 -15.81
C ASP A 474 -6.84 -7.13 -14.41
N LEU A 475 -7.73 -7.40 -13.45
CA LEU A 475 -7.52 -7.16 -12.02
C LEU A 475 -6.85 -8.35 -11.29
N GLY A 476 -6.37 -9.37 -12.01
CA GLY A 476 -5.76 -10.59 -11.44
C GLY A 476 -4.23 -10.57 -11.39
N GLN A 477 -3.60 -9.69 -12.17
CA GLN A 477 -2.16 -9.72 -12.49
C GLN A 477 -1.21 -10.03 -11.32
N TYR A 478 -1.38 -9.34 -10.19
CA TYR A 478 -0.46 -9.40 -9.04
C TYR A 478 -0.99 -10.24 -7.87
N ASN A 479 -2.25 -10.70 -7.90
CA ASN A 479 -2.82 -11.60 -6.89
C ASN A 479 -2.92 -13.07 -7.31
N ASP A 480 -2.94 -13.39 -8.60
CA ASP A 480 -3.06 -14.77 -9.08
C ASP A 480 -1.72 -15.53 -8.98
N GLY A 481 -1.23 -15.71 -7.75
CA GLY A 481 0.00 -16.45 -7.43
C GLY A 481 1.30 -15.77 -7.88
N PHE A 482 1.27 -14.48 -8.24
CA PHE A 482 2.40 -13.75 -8.81
C PHE A 482 3.67 -13.87 -7.97
N TRP A 483 3.64 -13.38 -6.72
CA TRP A 483 4.82 -13.35 -5.84
C TRP A 483 5.39 -14.72 -5.47
N ALA A 484 4.59 -15.78 -5.53
CA ALA A 484 5.04 -17.15 -5.31
C ALA A 484 5.69 -17.82 -6.54
N THR A 485 5.59 -17.21 -7.74
CA THR A 485 5.95 -17.87 -9.01
C THR A 485 6.74 -17.02 -10.01
N VAL A 486 6.70 -15.70 -9.90
CA VAL A 486 7.46 -14.77 -10.76
C VAL A 486 8.96 -15.02 -10.63
N ASP A 487 9.74 -14.57 -11.61
CA ASP A 487 11.19 -14.49 -11.47
C ASP A 487 11.58 -13.28 -10.61
N PRO A 488 12.06 -13.46 -9.36
CA PRO A 488 12.48 -12.32 -8.54
C PRO A 488 13.71 -11.62 -9.15
N TYR A 489 14.50 -12.31 -9.98
CA TYR A 489 15.62 -11.71 -10.71
C TYR A 489 15.19 -10.95 -11.97
N ARG A 490 13.93 -11.07 -12.42
CA ARG A 490 13.44 -10.41 -13.64
C ARG A 490 12.11 -9.71 -13.42
N LEU A 491 12.06 -8.79 -12.46
CA LEU A 491 10.89 -7.94 -12.25
C LEU A 491 10.78 -6.88 -13.35
N PRO A 492 9.57 -6.56 -13.87
CA PRO A 492 9.40 -5.65 -15.01
C PRO A 492 10.00 -4.26 -14.75
N GLY A 493 10.67 -3.68 -15.74
CA GLY A 493 11.25 -2.33 -15.70
C GLY A 493 12.66 -2.24 -15.11
N THR A 494 13.10 -3.22 -14.32
CA THR A 494 14.41 -3.22 -13.65
C THR A 494 15.59 -3.37 -14.62
N THR A 495 16.78 -2.95 -14.17
CA THR A 495 18.07 -3.26 -14.82
C THR A 495 18.94 -3.97 -13.78
N VAL A 496 19.37 -5.20 -14.07
CA VAL A 496 19.89 -6.13 -13.07
C VAL A 496 21.21 -6.78 -13.51
N ASP A 497 22.05 -7.06 -12.53
CA ASP A 497 23.20 -7.96 -12.60
C ASP A 497 22.72 -9.38 -12.30
N THR A 498 23.07 -10.37 -13.14
CA THR A 498 22.64 -11.77 -13.01
C THR A 498 23.33 -12.55 -11.88
N ARG A 499 23.91 -11.89 -10.89
CA ARG A 499 24.43 -12.52 -9.66
C ARG A 499 23.36 -13.28 -8.87
N HIS A 500 23.81 -14.21 -8.03
CA HIS A 500 23.01 -14.70 -6.91
C HIS A 500 22.68 -13.56 -5.93
N ARG A 501 21.53 -13.66 -5.27
CA ARG A 501 21.12 -12.77 -4.18
C ARG A 501 20.77 -13.62 -2.96
N ASP A 502 21.28 -13.20 -1.81
CA ASP A 502 20.98 -13.83 -0.53
C ASP A 502 19.79 -13.10 0.14
N ASP A 503 18.99 -13.83 0.89
CA ASP A 503 17.83 -13.29 1.60
C ASP A 503 18.26 -12.35 2.74
N LEU A 504 17.49 -11.28 2.96
CA LEU A 504 17.55 -10.48 4.18
C LEU A 504 16.44 -10.91 5.16
N GLY A 505 16.60 -10.59 6.44
CA GLY A 505 15.49 -10.70 7.41
C GLY A 505 15.10 -12.13 7.79
N THR A 506 16.00 -13.10 7.66
CA THR A 506 15.80 -14.51 8.09
C THR A 506 15.89 -14.71 9.61
N GLY A 507 16.37 -13.70 10.35
CA GLY A 507 16.33 -13.65 11.82
C GLY A 507 15.12 -12.87 12.37
N ALA A 508 15.10 -12.67 13.70
CA ALA A 508 14.10 -11.84 14.34
C ALA A 508 14.31 -10.34 14.04
N GLY A 509 13.22 -9.62 13.74
CA GLY A 509 13.24 -8.19 13.39
C GLY A 509 13.13 -7.92 11.88
N THR A 510 13.12 -6.64 11.51
CA THR A 510 13.04 -6.17 10.12
C THR A 510 14.37 -5.64 9.61
N SER A 511 14.66 -5.87 8.33
CA SER A 511 15.85 -5.42 7.64
C SER A 511 15.48 -4.73 6.32
N THR A 512 16.13 -3.61 6.04
CA THR A 512 15.90 -2.80 4.84
C THR A 512 17.17 -2.76 3.99
N TYR A 513 17.02 -2.83 2.66
CA TYR A 513 18.12 -2.56 1.73
C TYR A 513 18.02 -1.14 1.17
N LEU A 514 18.75 -0.22 1.80
CA LEU A 514 18.82 1.20 1.43
C LEU A 514 20.00 1.42 0.44
N PRO A 515 19.75 1.76 -0.83
CA PRO A 515 20.82 2.01 -1.80
C PRO A 515 21.48 3.38 -1.56
N SER A 516 22.63 3.62 -2.20
CA SER A 516 23.46 4.81 -1.95
C SER A 516 23.19 5.99 -2.90
N ASN A 517 22.44 5.76 -3.98
CA ASN A 517 22.08 6.78 -4.97
C ASN A 517 21.28 7.93 -4.33
N SER A 518 21.41 9.13 -4.90
CA SER A 518 20.64 10.28 -4.46
C SER A 518 19.43 10.57 -5.37
N VAL A 519 19.53 10.29 -6.66
CA VAL A 519 18.46 10.57 -7.63
C VAL A 519 17.43 9.45 -7.61
N ALA A 520 16.23 9.80 -7.15
CA ALA A 520 14.99 9.05 -7.32
C ALA A 520 13.80 10.01 -7.21
N GLY A 521 12.79 9.89 -8.07
CA GLY A 521 11.62 10.78 -8.08
C GLY A 521 11.42 11.43 -9.44
N GLY A 522 10.83 12.63 -9.49
CA GLY A 522 10.55 13.28 -10.78
C GLY A 522 9.87 14.64 -10.69
N ALA A 523 9.45 15.16 -11.84
CA ALA A 523 8.61 16.34 -11.96
C ALA A 523 7.27 15.99 -12.61
N VAL A 524 6.19 16.67 -12.22
CA VAL A 524 4.84 16.49 -12.79
C VAL A 524 4.20 17.83 -13.21
N LEU A 525 3.72 17.85 -14.46
CA LEU A 525 3.07 18.97 -15.11
C LEU A 525 1.60 18.65 -15.43
N ASP A 526 0.72 19.64 -15.23
CA ASP A 526 -0.75 19.56 -15.44
C ASP A 526 -1.42 18.37 -14.73
N ASP A 527 -0.79 17.84 -13.68
CA ASP A 527 -1.14 16.57 -13.02
C ASP A 527 -1.39 15.42 -14.02
N ARG A 528 -0.65 15.45 -15.14
CA ARG A 528 -0.92 14.63 -16.33
C ARG A 528 0.33 14.10 -17.00
N TYR A 529 1.40 14.88 -17.11
CA TYR A 529 2.66 14.46 -17.72
C TYR A 529 3.76 14.42 -16.67
N THR A 530 4.60 13.39 -16.72
CA THR A 530 5.65 13.18 -15.72
C THR A 530 6.96 12.81 -16.41
N VAL A 531 8.08 13.36 -15.92
CA VAL A 531 9.40 12.77 -16.09
C VAL A 531 9.90 12.30 -14.73
N ALA A 532 10.16 11.01 -14.62
CA ALA A 532 10.74 10.37 -13.45
C ALA A 532 12.15 9.86 -13.79
N ALA A 533 13.03 9.81 -12.80
CA ALA A 533 14.40 9.33 -12.95
C ALA A 533 14.88 8.59 -11.70
N MET A 534 15.77 7.62 -11.90
CA MET A 534 16.46 6.90 -10.84
C MET A 534 17.88 6.54 -11.29
N GLU A 535 18.87 6.91 -10.49
CA GLU A 535 20.21 6.32 -10.56
C GLU A 535 20.16 4.96 -9.86
N VAL A 536 20.54 3.88 -10.54
CA VAL A 536 20.67 2.56 -9.90
C VAL A 536 22.12 2.32 -9.54
N THR A 537 22.37 2.08 -8.26
CA THR A 537 23.63 1.52 -7.76
C THR A 537 23.41 0.07 -7.32
N GLY A 538 24.06 -0.88 -8.00
CA GLY A 538 24.03 -2.29 -7.61
C GLY A 538 24.46 -2.49 -6.15
N ALA A 539 23.72 -3.33 -5.43
CA ALA A 539 24.02 -3.64 -4.02
C ALA A 539 25.41 -4.27 -3.83
N ALA A 540 25.91 -4.28 -2.59
CA ALA A 540 27.19 -4.89 -2.20
C ALA A 540 27.53 -6.17 -2.99
N GLY A 541 28.72 -6.21 -3.60
CA GLY A 541 29.14 -7.27 -4.52
C GLY A 541 28.71 -7.11 -5.98
N SER A 542 28.13 -5.97 -6.36
CA SER A 542 27.86 -5.58 -7.76
C SER A 542 28.32 -4.15 -8.03
N THR A 543 29.10 -3.99 -9.10
CA THR A 543 29.56 -2.68 -9.59
C THR A 543 28.55 -1.99 -10.50
N LEU A 544 27.43 -2.64 -10.84
CA LEU A 544 26.41 -2.12 -11.76
C LEU A 544 26.04 -0.67 -11.44
N ARG A 545 26.13 0.20 -12.45
CA ARG A 545 25.59 1.57 -12.45
C ARG A 545 24.74 1.76 -13.70
N THR A 546 23.62 2.48 -13.56
CA THR A 546 22.85 2.97 -14.72
C THR A 546 21.95 4.15 -14.36
N ARG A 547 21.65 4.96 -15.38
CA ARG A 547 20.73 6.08 -15.38
C ARG A 547 19.42 5.68 -16.05
N LYS A 548 18.33 5.57 -15.28
CA LYS A 548 17.00 5.19 -15.77
C LYS A 548 16.07 6.40 -15.72
N ALA A 549 15.36 6.67 -16.82
CA ALA A 549 14.35 7.71 -16.89
C ALA A 549 13.05 7.20 -17.53
N TRP A 550 11.91 7.67 -17.02
CA TRP A 550 10.58 7.33 -17.51
C TRP A 550 9.79 8.59 -17.83
N PHE A 551 9.20 8.64 -19.02
CA PHE A 551 8.34 9.74 -19.48
C PHE A 551 6.92 9.20 -19.62
N LEU A 552 6.04 9.61 -18.72
CA LEU A 552 4.69 9.08 -18.59
C LEU A 552 3.71 10.05 -19.24
N LEU A 553 3.10 9.61 -20.35
CA LEU A 553 2.37 10.43 -21.32
C LEU A 553 0.88 10.02 -21.40
N ASP A 554 0.12 10.55 -22.36
CA ASP A 554 -1.33 10.27 -22.40
C ASP A 554 -1.69 8.80 -22.64
N ASN A 555 -0.92 8.10 -23.49
CA ASN A 555 -1.16 6.73 -23.92
C ASN A 555 0.12 5.88 -24.00
N ALA A 556 1.21 6.34 -23.39
CA ALA A 556 2.53 5.73 -23.51
C ALA A 556 3.37 5.99 -22.26
N VAL A 557 4.24 5.04 -21.92
CA VAL A 557 5.36 5.23 -20.99
C VAL A 557 6.65 4.95 -21.76
N VAL A 558 7.46 5.99 -22.00
CA VAL A 558 8.78 5.84 -22.61
C VAL A 558 9.79 5.59 -21.50
N ALA A 559 10.51 4.47 -21.56
CA ALA A 559 11.55 4.11 -20.61
C ALA A 559 12.91 4.14 -21.32
N LEU A 560 13.82 4.96 -20.80
CA LEU A 560 15.17 5.15 -21.30
C LEU A 560 16.19 4.68 -20.25
N GLY A 561 17.30 4.13 -20.74
CA GLY A 561 18.45 3.72 -19.95
C GLY A 561 19.75 4.14 -20.65
N ALA A 562 20.68 4.71 -19.88
CA ALA A 562 21.98 5.14 -20.36
C ALA A 562 23.08 4.85 -19.31
N GLY A 563 24.35 4.85 -19.74
CA GLY A 563 25.48 4.63 -18.84
C GLY A 563 25.43 3.30 -18.10
N ILE A 564 24.88 2.25 -18.71
CA ILE A 564 24.80 0.90 -18.13
C ILE A 564 26.20 0.32 -18.13
N THR A 565 26.85 0.34 -16.97
CA THR A 565 28.24 -0.11 -16.80
C THR A 565 28.34 -1.09 -15.64
N ALA A 566 29.09 -2.17 -15.82
CA ALA A 566 29.49 -3.09 -14.74
C ALA A 566 30.83 -3.76 -15.10
N SER A 567 31.62 -4.15 -14.11
CA SER A 567 32.93 -4.79 -14.29
C SER A 567 33.06 -6.15 -13.58
N ASP A 568 31.97 -6.73 -13.08
CA ASP A 568 31.99 -7.95 -12.25
C ASP A 568 32.14 -9.28 -13.03
N GLY A 569 32.27 -9.24 -14.35
CA GLY A 569 32.36 -10.45 -15.19
C GLY A 569 31.03 -11.19 -15.36
N ARG A 570 29.90 -10.54 -15.04
CA ARG A 570 28.53 -11.10 -15.14
C ARG A 570 27.71 -10.38 -16.19
N ALA A 571 26.62 -11.01 -16.61
CA ALA A 571 25.68 -10.43 -17.55
C ALA A 571 24.83 -9.35 -16.87
N VAL A 572 24.44 -8.35 -17.65
CA VAL A 572 23.46 -7.32 -17.25
C VAL A 572 22.26 -7.38 -18.17
N GLU A 573 21.06 -7.41 -17.59
CA GLU A 573 19.79 -7.48 -18.31
C GLU A 573 18.92 -6.25 -17.98
N THR A 574 18.04 -5.85 -18.89
CA THR A 574 16.92 -4.94 -18.60
C THR A 574 15.61 -5.61 -18.98
N ILE A 575 14.68 -5.64 -18.04
CA ILE A 575 13.42 -6.34 -18.19
C ILE A 575 12.38 -5.37 -18.74
N VAL A 576 11.87 -5.64 -19.93
CA VAL A 576 10.82 -4.85 -20.58
C VAL A 576 9.45 -5.26 -20.04
N GLU A 577 9.24 -6.55 -19.82
CA GLU A 577 8.04 -7.13 -19.19
C GLU A 577 8.36 -8.51 -18.58
N ASN A 578 7.62 -8.90 -17.55
CA ASN A 578 7.51 -10.26 -17.04
C ASN A 578 6.05 -10.51 -16.59
N ARG A 579 5.16 -10.72 -17.58
CA ARG A 579 3.71 -10.76 -17.37
C ARG A 579 3.27 -12.18 -16.98
N ASN A 580 2.67 -12.32 -15.80
CA ASN A 580 1.83 -13.48 -15.45
C ASN A 580 0.67 -13.63 -16.46
N LEU A 581 0.54 -14.82 -17.04
CA LEU A 581 -0.51 -15.20 -18.00
C LEU A 581 -1.50 -16.21 -17.37
N GLY A 582 -1.55 -16.24 -16.05
CA GLY A 582 -2.39 -17.11 -15.24
C GLY A 582 -2.07 -18.61 -15.42
N ALA A 583 -3.06 -19.44 -15.11
CA ALA A 583 -2.95 -20.89 -15.28
C ALA A 583 -2.96 -21.35 -16.76
N ARG A 584 -3.43 -20.53 -17.71
CA ARG A 584 -3.62 -20.95 -19.12
C ARG A 584 -2.42 -20.64 -20.01
N GLY A 585 -1.74 -19.50 -19.86
CA GLY A 585 -0.51 -19.19 -20.61
C GLY A 585 -0.65 -19.06 -22.14
N ARG A 586 -1.87 -18.89 -22.67
CA ARG A 586 -2.17 -18.94 -24.12
C ARG A 586 -2.13 -17.58 -24.83
N ASN A 587 -1.90 -16.47 -24.11
CA ASN A 587 -1.88 -15.12 -24.70
C ASN A 587 -0.84 -15.05 -25.83
N ARG A 588 -1.29 -14.68 -27.03
CA ARG A 588 -0.42 -14.60 -28.22
C ARG A 588 0.55 -13.43 -28.07
N LEU A 589 1.81 -13.70 -28.37
CA LEU A 589 2.85 -12.71 -28.57
C LEU A 589 3.07 -12.51 -30.07
N LEU A 590 3.12 -11.26 -30.50
CA LEU A 590 3.65 -10.86 -31.81
C LEU A 590 5.00 -10.17 -31.60
N VAL A 591 6.00 -10.42 -32.45
CA VAL A 591 7.22 -9.61 -32.56
C VAL A 591 7.39 -9.20 -34.02
N ASP A 592 7.46 -7.90 -34.29
CA ASP A 592 7.47 -7.32 -35.65
C ASP A 592 6.38 -7.86 -36.59
N GLY A 593 5.23 -8.23 -36.02
CA GLY A 593 4.08 -8.80 -36.72
C GLY A 593 4.10 -10.33 -36.86
N LEU A 594 5.22 -11.00 -36.57
CA LEU A 594 5.32 -12.45 -36.54
C LEU A 594 4.68 -13.00 -35.26
N PRO A 595 3.62 -13.84 -35.35
CA PRO A 595 3.09 -14.53 -34.18
C PRO A 595 4.04 -15.63 -33.70
N LEU A 596 4.38 -15.62 -32.41
CA LEU A 596 5.20 -16.65 -31.80
C LEU A 596 4.33 -17.77 -31.18
N PRO A 597 4.74 -19.05 -31.28
CA PRO A 597 4.06 -20.17 -30.64
C PRO A 597 3.88 -20.01 -29.12
N VAL A 598 2.83 -20.65 -28.60
CA VAL A 598 2.44 -20.59 -27.17
C VAL A 598 2.99 -21.76 -26.33
N GLU A 599 4.05 -22.39 -26.82
CA GLU A 599 4.77 -23.48 -26.17
C GLU A 599 5.53 -22.99 -24.93
N GLN A 600 5.49 -23.76 -23.84
CA GLN A 600 6.19 -23.43 -22.59
C GLN A 600 7.64 -23.91 -22.65
N GLY A 601 8.56 -23.13 -22.08
CA GLY A 601 10.01 -23.32 -22.22
C GLY A 601 10.59 -22.72 -23.51
N ARG A 602 9.75 -22.11 -24.37
CA ARG A 602 10.18 -21.50 -25.62
C ARG A 602 10.92 -20.19 -25.35
N SER A 603 12.15 -20.10 -25.88
CA SER A 603 12.93 -18.87 -25.94
C SER A 603 13.21 -18.51 -27.41
N ASP A 604 13.03 -17.24 -27.76
CA ASP A 604 13.36 -16.68 -29.08
C ASP A 604 14.26 -15.44 -28.94
N GLU A 605 15.08 -15.18 -29.95
CA GLU A 605 16.03 -14.06 -29.99
C GLU A 605 15.87 -13.22 -31.26
N PHE A 606 15.73 -11.91 -31.08
CA PHE A 606 15.54 -10.95 -32.16
C PHE A 606 16.67 -9.93 -32.10
N ARG A 607 17.60 -9.98 -33.05
CA ARG A 607 18.77 -9.07 -33.10
C ARG A 607 18.39 -7.58 -33.17
N ARG A 608 17.19 -7.24 -33.68
CA ARG A 608 16.75 -5.86 -33.89
C ARG A 608 15.22 -5.72 -33.95
N ALA A 609 14.51 -6.24 -32.95
CA ALA A 609 13.06 -6.09 -32.86
C ALA A 609 12.65 -4.60 -32.88
N ARG A 610 11.58 -4.24 -33.61
CA ARG A 610 11.00 -2.87 -33.63
C ARG A 610 9.82 -2.73 -32.69
N TRP A 611 9.00 -3.76 -32.55
CA TRP A 611 7.89 -3.80 -31.62
C TRP A 611 7.49 -5.22 -31.26
N ALA A 612 6.83 -5.36 -30.12
CA ALA A 612 6.14 -6.57 -29.70
C ALA A 612 4.71 -6.22 -29.23
N HIS A 613 3.80 -7.18 -29.24
CA HIS A 613 2.46 -7.02 -28.70
C HIS A 613 2.01 -8.29 -27.99
N LEU A 614 1.49 -8.12 -26.77
CA LEU A 614 0.92 -9.19 -25.96
C LEU A 614 -0.61 -8.99 -25.90
N ASP A 615 -1.36 -9.97 -26.43
CA ASP A 615 -2.82 -9.98 -26.34
C ASP A 615 -3.26 -9.97 -24.85
N GLY A 616 -4.08 -9.00 -24.46
CA GLY A 616 -4.51 -8.79 -23.06
C GLY A 616 -3.51 -7.99 -22.21
N THR A 617 -2.62 -7.20 -22.81
CA THR A 617 -1.75 -6.26 -22.07
C THR A 617 -1.42 -5.02 -22.89
N GLY A 618 -1.04 -5.20 -24.17
CA GLY A 618 -0.77 -4.10 -25.09
C GLY A 618 0.57 -4.20 -25.81
N GLY A 619 1.08 -3.04 -26.22
CA GLY A 619 2.24 -2.91 -27.10
C GLY A 619 3.54 -2.53 -26.41
N TYR A 620 4.65 -2.97 -27.00
CA TYR A 620 6.02 -2.59 -26.66
C TYR A 620 6.68 -2.11 -27.96
N VAL A 621 7.34 -0.95 -27.95
CA VAL A 621 8.07 -0.42 -29.11
C VAL A 621 9.53 -0.15 -28.73
N PHE A 622 10.44 -0.46 -29.65
CA PHE A 622 11.89 -0.24 -29.53
C PHE A 622 12.32 0.76 -30.61
N PRO A 623 12.35 2.08 -30.33
CA PRO A 623 12.54 3.11 -31.37
C PRO A 623 13.85 2.97 -32.16
N GLU A 624 14.93 2.52 -31.54
CA GLU A 624 16.24 2.32 -32.19
C GLU A 624 16.39 0.88 -32.74
N GLY A 625 15.48 0.00 -32.30
CA GLY A 625 15.57 -1.45 -32.36
C GLY A 625 16.28 -2.02 -31.14
N ALA A 626 15.85 -3.19 -30.66
CA ALA A 626 16.48 -3.86 -29.52
C ALA A 626 16.95 -5.27 -29.87
N ALA A 627 18.04 -5.70 -29.23
CA ALA A 627 18.39 -7.11 -29.10
C ALA A 627 17.46 -7.74 -28.05
N LEU A 628 16.27 -8.13 -28.50
CA LEU A 628 15.18 -8.59 -27.65
C LEU A 628 15.25 -10.12 -27.50
N ARG A 629 15.24 -10.61 -26.26
CA ARG A 629 14.89 -12.00 -25.96
C ARG A 629 13.47 -12.09 -25.43
N THR A 630 12.77 -13.15 -25.85
CA THR A 630 11.43 -13.46 -25.36
C THR A 630 11.42 -14.87 -24.80
N LEU A 631 10.92 -15.05 -23.58
CA LEU A 631 10.81 -16.34 -22.91
C LEU A 631 9.37 -16.57 -22.47
N ARG A 632 8.76 -17.66 -22.95
CA ARG A 632 7.48 -18.16 -22.45
C ARG A 632 7.73 -19.41 -21.64
N GLU A 633 7.35 -19.42 -20.37
CA GLU A 633 7.64 -20.53 -19.48
C GLU A 633 6.58 -20.76 -18.41
N GLU A 634 6.58 -21.97 -17.89
CA GLU A 634 5.79 -22.39 -16.74
C GLU A 634 6.67 -22.34 -15.49
N ARG A 635 6.25 -21.59 -14.49
CA ARG A 635 6.97 -21.40 -13.22
C ARG A 635 6.13 -21.96 -12.08
N THR A 636 6.74 -22.82 -11.27
CA THR A 636 6.13 -23.39 -10.06
C THR A 636 6.94 -22.95 -8.84
N GLY A 637 6.25 -22.50 -7.80
CA GLY A 637 6.84 -22.15 -6.53
C GLY A 637 5.83 -22.31 -5.39
N THR A 638 6.17 -21.85 -4.19
CA THR A 638 5.31 -21.91 -3.01
C THR A 638 5.33 -20.57 -2.30
N TRP A 639 4.25 -20.20 -1.61
CA TRP A 639 4.27 -19.00 -0.77
C TRP A 639 5.26 -19.15 0.40
N ARG A 640 5.48 -20.39 0.89
CA ARG A 640 6.50 -20.67 1.90
C ARG A 640 7.92 -20.27 1.49
N ALA A 641 8.24 -20.29 0.19
CA ALA A 641 9.55 -19.89 -0.33
C ALA A 641 9.79 -18.37 -0.27
N VAL A 642 8.73 -17.55 -0.14
CA VAL A 642 8.84 -16.08 -0.02
C VAL A 642 8.38 -15.54 1.33
N ASN A 643 7.72 -16.37 2.15
CA ASN A 643 7.29 -16.02 3.51
C ASN A 643 7.33 -17.25 4.43
N THR A 644 8.24 -17.25 5.39
CA THR A 644 8.40 -18.28 6.44
C THR A 644 7.94 -17.81 7.82
N GLY A 645 7.36 -16.62 7.93
CA GLY A 645 7.00 -15.98 9.20
C GLY A 645 6.02 -16.78 10.06
N ALA A 646 6.04 -16.51 11.38
CA ALA A 646 5.29 -17.28 12.36
C ALA A 646 3.77 -17.19 12.18
N ASP A 647 3.27 -15.99 11.87
CA ASP A 647 1.86 -15.67 11.65
C ASP A 647 1.49 -15.49 10.17
N THR A 648 2.45 -15.05 9.35
CA THR A 648 2.29 -14.75 7.92
C THR A 648 2.74 -15.87 6.97
N GLY A 649 3.36 -16.94 7.51
CA GLY A 649 4.04 -17.98 6.75
C GLY A 649 3.15 -18.61 5.67
N GLY A 650 3.64 -18.61 4.43
CA GLY A 650 2.90 -19.11 3.29
C GLY A 650 2.74 -20.62 3.28
N SER A 651 1.76 -21.10 2.51
CA SER A 651 1.57 -22.52 2.24
C SER A 651 2.77 -23.14 1.51
N THR A 652 3.01 -24.42 1.78
CA THR A 652 3.91 -25.29 1.03
C THR A 652 3.24 -25.88 -0.23
N ASP A 653 1.98 -25.53 -0.48
CA ASP A 653 1.22 -26.03 -1.62
C ASP A 653 1.82 -25.43 -2.91
N PRO A 654 2.17 -26.23 -3.93
CA PRO A 654 2.76 -25.71 -5.15
C PRO A 654 1.74 -24.90 -5.96
N VAL A 655 2.13 -23.69 -6.33
CA VAL A 655 1.39 -22.79 -7.21
C VAL A 655 2.14 -22.73 -8.55
N THR A 656 1.44 -22.99 -9.65
CA THR A 656 2.03 -22.97 -11.00
C THR A 656 1.37 -21.90 -11.86
N ARG A 657 2.16 -21.00 -12.44
CA ARG A 657 1.71 -19.92 -13.34
C ARG A 657 2.60 -19.84 -14.57
N ARG A 658 2.05 -19.35 -15.68
CA ARG A 658 2.77 -19.26 -16.95
C ARG A 658 3.11 -17.79 -17.18
N TYR A 659 4.32 -17.52 -17.64
CA TYR A 659 4.84 -16.16 -17.80
C TYR A 659 5.24 -15.88 -19.24
N LEU A 660 5.23 -14.60 -19.60
CA LEU A 660 5.99 -14.10 -20.75
C LEU A 660 6.97 -13.02 -20.27
N THR A 661 8.25 -13.31 -20.39
CA THR A 661 9.34 -12.35 -20.16
C THR A 661 9.80 -11.75 -21.49
N LEU A 662 9.93 -10.43 -21.53
CA LEU A 662 10.59 -9.67 -22.59
C LEU A 662 11.81 -8.97 -21.97
N ARG A 663 13.01 -9.17 -22.51
CA ARG A 663 14.22 -8.51 -21.98
C ARG A 663 15.20 -8.07 -23.06
N VAL A 664 16.00 -7.06 -22.73
CA VAL A 664 17.17 -6.60 -23.49
C VAL A 664 18.42 -7.03 -22.73
N ASP A 665 19.32 -7.74 -23.39
CA ASP A 665 20.62 -8.11 -22.81
C ASP A 665 21.67 -7.04 -23.15
N HIS A 666 22.46 -6.63 -22.16
CA HIS A 666 23.57 -5.68 -22.32
C HIS A 666 24.94 -6.38 -22.46
N GLY A 667 24.97 -7.71 -22.40
CA GLY A 667 26.20 -8.50 -22.43
C GLY A 667 26.86 -8.63 -21.06
N ILE A 668 28.10 -9.15 -21.06
CA ILE A 668 28.93 -9.35 -19.87
C ILE A 668 29.77 -8.10 -19.64
N SER A 669 29.79 -7.58 -18.41
CA SER A 669 30.51 -6.36 -18.04
C SER A 669 30.33 -5.23 -19.07
N PRO A 670 29.10 -4.75 -19.32
CA PRO A 670 28.87 -3.66 -20.27
C PRO A 670 29.64 -2.40 -19.86
N ASP A 671 29.95 -1.58 -20.84
CA ASP A 671 30.53 -0.25 -20.69
C ASP A 671 29.71 0.73 -21.56
N ASP A 672 29.17 1.77 -20.93
CA ASP A 672 28.25 2.77 -21.51
C ASP A 672 27.11 2.20 -22.38
N ALA A 673 26.55 1.05 -22.01
CA ALA A 673 25.39 0.48 -22.71
C ALA A 673 24.10 1.27 -22.40
N GLY A 674 23.07 1.07 -23.23
CA GLY A 674 21.80 1.79 -23.12
C GLY A 674 20.61 1.00 -23.65
N TYR A 675 19.39 1.46 -23.32
CA TYR A 675 18.15 0.96 -23.90
C TYR A 675 17.15 2.08 -24.13
N ALA A 676 16.23 1.86 -25.07
CA ALA A 676 15.03 2.66 -25.24
C ALA A 676 13.85 1.76 -25.59
N TYR A 677 12.80 1.77 -24.76
CA TYR A 677 11.53 1.12 -25.08
C TYR A 677 10.33 1.99 -24.70
N VAL A 678 9.17 1.68 -25.28
CA VAL A 678 7.90 2.35 -25.01
C VAL A 678 6.83 1.32 -24.74
N LEU A 679 6.23 1.39 -23.55
CA LEU A 679 5.05 0.64 -23.17
C LEU A 679 3.79 1.39 -23.64
N LEU A 680 2.88 0.67 -24.29
CA LEU A 680 1.59 1.17 -24.81
C LEU A 680 0.43 0.34 -24.23
N PRO A 681 -0.02 0.63 -22.99
CA PRO A 681 -1.04 -0.17 -22.31
C PRO A 681 -2.36 -0.20 -23.07
N GLY A 682 -2.95 -1.40 -23.20
CA GLY A 682 -4.22 -1.61 -23.91
C GLY A 682 -4.19 -1.30 -25.41
N ALA A 683 -3.04 -0.94 -25.99
CA ALA A 683 -2.93 -0.66 -27.41
C ALA A 683 -2.97 -1.96 -28.24
N SER A 684 -3.81 -2.00 -29.27
CA SER A 684 -3.88 -3.16 -30.18
C SER A 684 -2.59 -3.36 -30.96
N ALA A 685 -2.39 -4.56 -31.51
CA ALA A 685 -1.25 -4.88 -32.38
C ALA A 685 -1.11 -3.89 -33.56
N ALA A 686 -2.23 -3.51 -34.18
CA ALA A 686 -2.25 -2.53 -35.26
C ALA A 686 -1.85 -1.12 -34.79
N ALA A 687 -2.36 -0.67 -33.64
CA ALA A 687 -1.98 0.60 -33.04
C ALA A 687 -0.49 0.62 -32.63
N THR A 688 0.02 -0.49 -32.12
CA THR A 688 1.43 -0.70 -31.75
C THR A 688 2.35 -0.62 -32.97
N ALA A 689 1.98 -1.30 -34.05
CA ALA A 689 2.68 -1.22 -35.33
C ALA A 689 2.64 0.21 -35.91
N VAL A 690 1.49 0.89 -35.89
CA VAL A 690 1.39 2.29 -36.34
C VAL A 690 2.26 3.21 -35.49
N TRP A 691 2.33 3.01 -34.16
CA TRP A 691 3.19 3.78 -33.28
C TRP A 691 4.68 3.57 -33.63
N SER A 692 5.14 2.32 -33.82
CA SER A 692 6.55 2.02 -34.11
C SER A 692 7.08 2.61 -35.41
N HIS A 693 6.20 2.80 -36.40
CA HIS A 693 6.50 3.48 -37.66
C HIS A 693 6.37 5.02 -37.54
N SER A 694 5.29 5.51 -36.95
CA SER A 694 4.99 6.96 -36.93
C SER A 694 5.73 7.76 -35.86
N ARG A 695 6.23 7.09 -34.80
CA ARG A 695 7.10 7.65 -33.74
C ARG A 695 6.61 9.02 -33.24
N PRO A 696 5.38 9.11 -32.71
CA PRO A 696 4.77 10.39 -32.32
C PRO A 696 5.55 11.11 -31.21
N VAL A 697 6.33 10.34 -30.42
CA VAL A 697 7.28 10.84 -29.43
C VAL A 697 8.69 10.63 -29.96
N ARG A 698 9.48 11.71 -29.98
CA ARG A 698 10.90 11.70 -30.40
C ARG A 698 11.80 11.65 -29.18
N ILE A 699 12.70 10.67 -29.11
CA ILE A 699 13.85 10.71 -28.19
C ILE A 699 14.85 11.73 -28.73
N VAL A 700 15.30 12.65 -27.87
CA VAL A 700 16.20 13.76 -28.23
C VAL A 700 17.58 13.57 -27.61
N ALA A 701 17.65 12.99 -26.42
CA ALA A 701 18.88 12.59 -25.74
C ALA A 701 18.63 11.28 -24.97
N ASN A 702 19.63 10.41 -24.90
CA ASN A 702 19.66 9.24 -24.03
C ASN A 702 21.11 8.87 -23.71
N ASP A 703 21.75 9.70 -22.88
CA ASP A 703 23.18 9.59 -22.58
C ASP A 703 23.46 9.86 -21.08
N ALA A 704 24.75 9.87 -20.72
CA ALA A 704 25.21 10.08 -19.36
C ALA A 704 24.91 11.49 -18.79
N ALA A 705 24.66 12.49 -19.64
CA ALA A 705 24.36 13.86 -19.22
C ALA A 705 22.85 14.13 -19.15
N ALA A 706 22.08 13.64 -20.14
CA ALA A 706 20.64 13.86 -20.18
C ALA A 706 19.84 12.75 -20.88
N GLN A 707 18.59 12.60 -20.46
CA GLN A 707 17.58 11.77 -21.11
C GLN A 707 16.38 12.66 -21.42
N ALA A 708 15.94 12.75 -22.68
CA ALA A 708 14.93 13.73 -23.09
C ALA A 708 14.04 13.25 -24.24
N VAL A 709 12.77 13.66 -24.22
CA VAL A 709 11.76 13.37 -25.25
C VAL A 709 10.94 14.61 -25.65
N GLU A 710 10.39 14.57 -26.87
CA GLU A 710 9.42 15.53 -27.37
C GLU A 710 8.15 14.81 -27.88
N ASP A 711 6.99 15.19 -27.36
CA ASP A 711 5.69 14.94 -27.99
C ASP A 711 5.19 16.23 -28.63
N ARG A 712 5.39 16.32 -29.95
CA ARG A 712 4.99 17.49 -30.76
C ARG A 712 3.48 17.69 -30.84
N ARG A 713 2.66 16.66 -30.64
CA ARG A 713 1.19 16.75 -30.65
C ARG A 713 0.67 17.30 -29.31
N ALA A 714 1.27 16.88 -28.20
CA ALA A 714 0.98 17.43 -26.88
C ALA A 714 1.57 18.84 -26.65
N GLY A 715 2.52 19.25 -27.51
CA GLY A 715 3.33 20.46 -27.36
C GLY A 715 4.37 20.34 -26.26
N LEU A 716 4.77 19.11 -25.90
CA LEU A 716 5.54 18.78 -24.70
C LEU A 716 7.00 18.48 -25.05
N THR A 717 7.91 19.10 -24.31
CA THR A 717 9.31 18.69 -24.17
C THR A 717 9.51 18.28 -22.71
N ALA A 718 10.11 17.11 -22.49
CA ALA A 718 10.42 16.62 -21.15
C ALA A 718 11.86 16.08 -21.12
N ALA A 719 12.61 16.42 -20.08
CA ALA A 719 14.01 16.05 -19.91
C ALA A 719 14.32 15.75 -18.45
N HIS A 720 15.23 14.82 -18.21
CA HIS A 720 15.97 14.70 -16.97
C HIS A 720 17.45 14.93 -17.26
N PHE A 721 18.04 15.84 -16.49
CA PHE A 721 19.46 16.18 -16.51
C PHE A 721 20.13 15.53 -15.30
N TRP A 722 21.20 14.79 -15.55
CA TRP A 722 21.99 14.11 -14.52
C TRP A 722 23.09 15.01 -13.92
N ASP A 723 23.45 16.07 -14.63
CA ASP A 723 24.37 17.13 -14.25
C ASP A 723 24.02 18.40 -15.06
N ALA A 724 24.77 19.49 -14.89
CA ALA A 724 24.66 20.69 -15.72
C ALA A 724 24.83 20.34 -17.21
N GLY A 725 23.86 20.72 -18.04
CA GLY A 725 23.80 20.22 -19.41
C GLY A 725 22.71 20.85 -20.26
N SER A 726 22.60 20.42 -21.52
CA SER A 726 21.60 20.94 -22.47
C SER A 726 21.00 19.83 -23.33
N ALA A 727 19.67 19.76 -23.39
CA ALA A 727 18.92 18.76 -24.15
C ALA A 727 17.61 19.37 -24.65
N ALA A 728 17.19 19.06 -25.89
CA ALA A 728 16.02 19.63 -26.54
C ALA A 728 15.95 21.18 -26.54
N GLY A 729 17.11 21.85 -26.47
CA GLY A 729 17.23 23.31 -26.38
C GLY A 729 16.97 23.89 -24.99
N ILE A 730 16.63 23.07 -24.00
CA ILE A 730 16.59 23.43 -22.58
C ILE A 730 17.99 23.26 -22.00
N THR A 731 18.45 24.21 -21.18
CA THR A 731 19.72 24.12 -20.44
C THR A 731 19.44 24.13 -18.94
N ALA A 732 20.02 23.20 -18.18
CA ALA A 732 19.95 23.16 -16.73
C ALA A 732 21.34 23.41 -16.13
N SER A 733 21.43 24.14 -15.02
CA SER A 733 22.70 24.42 -14.33
C SER A 733 23.16 23.31 -13.36
N GLY A 734 22.46 22.17 -13.35
CA GLY A 734 22.68 21.06 -12.44
C GLY A 734 21.58 20.01 -12.61
N PRO A 735 21.58 18.93 -11.80
CA PRO A 735 20.62 17.84 -11.91
C PRO A 735 19.16 18.32 -11.81
N ALA A 736 18.32 18.01 -12.79
CA ALA A 736 16.95 18.53 -12.83
C ALA A 736 16.02 17.67 -13.69
N SER A 737 14.83 17.38 -13.17
CA SER A 737 13.68 16.92 -13.96
C SER A 737 12.89 18.13 -14.44
N VAL A 738 12.68 18.25 -15.75
CA VAL A 738 12.05 19.41 -16.41
C VAL A 738 10.97 18.96 -17.39
N LEU A 739 9.77 19.54 -17.31
CA LEU A 739 8.75 19.49 -18.35
C LEU A 739 8.39 20.90 -18.80
N VAL A 740 8.24 21.09 -20.10
CA VAL A 740 7.82 22.34 -20.75
C VAL A 740 6.74 22.00 -21.75
N ARG A 741 5.55 22.57 -21.60
CA ARG A 741 4.41 22.37 -22.50
C ARG A 741 3.96 23.68 -23.13
N ARG A 742 3.98 23.76 -24.45
CA ARG A 742 3.54 24.94 -25.21
C ARG A 742 2.18 24.71 -25.87
N ARG A 743 1.24 25.62 -25.60
CA ARG A 743 -0.12 25.64 -26.20
C ARG A 743 -0.41 27.04 -26.73
N GLY A 744 -0.15 27.24 -28.03
CA GLY A 744 -0.26 28.55 -28.67
C GLY A 744 0.74 29.55 -28.07
N ALA A 745 0.22 30.58 -27.40
CA ALA A 745 1.00 31.59 -26.67
C ALA A 745 1.30 31.20 -25.21
N HIS A 746 0.62 30.21 -24.64
CA HIS A 746 0.83 29.78 -23.25
C HIS A 746 1.92 28.71 -23.16
N VAL A 747 2.73 28.78 -22.11
CA VAL A 747 3.75 27.79 -21.78
C VAL A 747 3.68 27.42 -20.30
N SER A 748 3.39 26.16 -20.02
CA SER A 748 3.34 25.57 -18.69
C SER A 748 4.65 24.83 -18.42
N VAL A 749 5.27 25.06 -17.25
CA VAL A 749 6.59 24.51 -16.89
C VAL A 749 6.51 23.85 -15.52
N ALA A 750 7.11 22.67 -15.39
CA ALA A 750 7.34 22.01 -14.09
C ALA A 750 8.81 21.58 -13.99
N VAL A 751 9.43 21.85 -12.83
CA VAL A 751 10.84 21.55 -12.56
C VAL A 751 11.01 20.96 -11.16
N ALA A 752 11.91 19.99 -10.98
CA ALA A 752 12.21 19.38 -9.68
C ALA A 752 13.67 18.93 -9.61
N ASP A 753 14.22 18.91 -8.39
CA ASP A 753 15.47 18.22 -8.05
C ASP A 753 15.16 16.88 -7.34
N PRO A 754 15.01 15.76 -8.06
CA PRO A 754 14.80 14.44 -7.44
C PRO A 754 16.03 13.90 -6.69
N GLY A 755 17.20 14.53 -6.83
CA GLY A 755 18.39 14.23 -6.05
C GLY A 755 18.32 14.77 -4.62
N ARG A 756 17.56 15.85 -4.40
CA ARG A 756 17.62 16.71 -3.21
C ARG A 756 19.06 17.18 -2.94
N THR A 757 19.82 17.49 -3.99
CA THR A 757 21.25 17.83 -3.95
C THR A 757 21.50 19.34 -3.99
N GLN A 758 20.52 20.14 -4.41
CA GLN A 758 20.68 21.58 -4.64
C GLN A 758 19.79 22.43 -3.73
N THR A 759 20.33 23.56 -3.27
CA THR A 759 19.54 24.63 -2.63
C THR A 759 18.86 25.53 -3.65
N SER A 760 19.48 25.74 -4.82
CA SER A 760 18.89 26.42 -5.96
C SER A 760 19.55 26.01 -7.26
N PHE A 761 18.79 26.03 -8.36
CA PHE A 761 19.30 25.81 -9.72
C PHE A 761 18.57 26.70 -10.74
N THR A 762 19.11 26.79 -11.96
CA THR A 762 18.48 27.52 -13.07
C THR A 762 18.17 26.62 -14.25
N VAL A 763 17.04 26.91 -14.91
CA VAL A 763 16.62 26.30 -16.17
C VAL A 763 16.40 27.38 -17.22
N GLU A 764 17.14 27.33 -18.32
CA GLU A 764 17.01 28.22 -19.46
C GLU A 764 16.14 27.56 -20.55
N LEU A 765 15.13 28.29 -21.02
CA LEU A 765 14.23 27.85 -22.09
C LEU A 765 14.70 28.33 -23.48
N PRO A 766 14.51 27.53 -24.54
CA PRO A 766 14.98 27.84 -25.91
C PRO A 766 14.24 29.01 -26.60
N PHE A 767 13.38 29.74 -25.89
CA PHE A 767 12.54 30.79 -26.44
C PHE A 767 12.32 31.96 -25.46
N ARG A 768 11.93 33.09 -26.05
CA ARG A 768 11.51 34.29 -25.33
C ARG A 768 10.10 34.15 -24.77
N VAL A 769 9.95 34.48 -23.50
CA VAL A 769 8.69 34.79 -22.82
C VAL A 769 8.54 36.31 -22.73
N ARG A 770 7.30 36.81 -22.82
CA ARG A 770 6.94 38.23 -22.58
C ARG A 770 6.59 38.49 -21.13
N SER A 771 5.83 37.61 -20.51
CA SER A 771 5.31 37.78 -19.15
C SER A 771 5.09 36.46 -18.43
N VAL A 772 5.16 36.50 -17.11
CA VAL A 772 4.74 35.42 -16.21
C VAL A 772 3.25 35.59 -15.94
N ALA A 773 2.44 34.57 -16.17
CA ALA A 773 1.03 34.55 -15.78
C ALA A 773 0.86 34.05 -14.34
N ARG A 774 1.64 33.04 -13.94
CA ARG A 774 1.73 32.52 -12.57
C ARG A 774 3.08 31.85 -12.36
N ALA A 775 3.59 31.86 -11.14
CA ALA A 775 4.71 31.01 -10.71
C ALA A 775 4.50 30.63 -9.24
N ASP A 776 5.03 29.48 -8.84
CA ASP A 776 5.13 29.16 -7.41
C ASP A 776 6.12 30.12 -6.73
N ALA A 777 5.95 30.37 -5.42
CA ALA A 777 6.79 31.32 -4.68
C ALA A 777 8.30 30.96 -4.66
N THR A 778 8.63 29.72 -5.02
CA THR A 778 9.99 29.18 -5.17
C THR A 778 10.60 29.40 -6.55
N VAL A 779 9.86 29.96 -7.51
CA VAL A 779 10.29 30.13 -8.91
C VAL A 779 10.32 31.61 -9.29
N SER A 780 11.52 32.13 -9.53
CA SER A 780 11.73 33.45 -10.13
C SER A 780 11.99 33.30 -11.62
N VAL A 781 11.38 34.14 -12.46
CA VAL A 781 11.53 34.06 -13.93
C VAL A 781 12.08 35.37 -14.46
N ALA A 782 13.15 35.29 -15.26
CA ALA A 782 13.75 36.40 -15.98
C ALA A 782 13.40 36.30 -17.48
N PRO A 783 12.46 37.12 -17.98
CA PRO A 783 12.15 37.19 -19.42
C PRO A 783 13.34 37.73 -20.22
N GLY A 784 13.70 37.04 -21.30
CA GLY A 784 14.85 37.39 -22.13
C GLY A 784 14.76 36.81 -23.54
N ARG A 785 15.83 36.91 -24.35
CA ARG A 785 15.89 36.22 -25.66
C ARG A 785 15.80 34.70 -25.49
N ARG A 786 16.43 34.21 -24.42
CA ARG A 786 16.13 32.94 -23.76
C ARG A 786 15.62 33.28 -22.36
N THR A 787 14.67 32.50 -21.86
CA THR A 787 14.00 32.77 -20.59
C THR A 787 14.63 31.92 -19.50
N VAL A 788 15.08 32.54 -18.40
CA VAL A 788 15.72 31.80 -17.29
C VAL A 788 14.74 31.70 -16.13
N LEU A 789 14.52 30.48 -15.63
CA LEU A 789 13.83 30.20 -14.39
C LEU A 789 14.89 29.91 -13.33
N THR A 790 14.85 30.60 -12.19
CA THR A 790 15.64 30.29 -10.99
C THR A 790 14.73 29.63 -9.97
N VAL A 791 15.11 28.45 -9.51
CA VAL A 791 14.31 27.59 -8.63
C VAL A 791 14.98 27.52 -7.27
N ALA A 792 14.28 27.90 -6.20
CA ALA A 792 14.67 27.66 -4.82
C ALA A 792 14.24 26.24 -4.42
N ALA A 793 15.14 25.27 -4.59
CA ALA A 793 14.90 23.85 -4.33
C ALA A 793 15.19 23.44 -2.87
N GLY A 794 15.90 24.27 -2.10
CA GLY A 794 16.20 24.03 -0.69
C GLY A 794 14.93 23.80 0.13
N GLY A 795 14.85 22.64 0.81
CA GLY A 795 13.67 22.26 1.61
C GLY A 795 12.46 21.76 0.80
N SER A 796 12.50 21.78 -0.55
CA SER A 796 11.41 21.28 -1.40
C SER A 796 11.21 19.77 -1.34
N ARG A 797 12.21 19.03 -0.82
CA ARG A 797 12.22 17.56 -0.76
C ARG A 797 11.99 16.89 -2.12
N GLY A 798 12.39 17.55 -3.21
CA GLY A 798 12.25 17.04 -4.58
C GLY A 798 10.83 17.13 -5.14
N HIS A 799 9.97 17.94 -4.52
CA HIS A 799 8.64 18.28 -5.05
C HIS A 799 8.75 19.14 -6.32
N SER A 800 7.70 19.12 -7.13
CA SER A 800 7.64 19.90 -8.37
C SER A 800 7.35 21.37 -8.10
N HIS A 801 8.11 22.25 -8.75
CA HIS A 801 7.92 23.69 -8.78
C HIS A 801 7.36 24.09 -10.17
N ARG A 802 6.36 24.97 -10.23
CA ARG A 802 5.58 25.25 -11.45
C ARG A 802 5.62 26.73 -11.87
N ALA A 803 5.50 26.97 -13.17
CA ALA A 803 5.28 28.31 -13.74
C ALA A 803 4.43 28.27 -15.03
N GLU A 804 3.54 29.25 -15.16
CA GLU A 804 2.73 29.53 -16.35
C GLU A 804 3.21 30.83 -16.99
N LEU A 805 3.59 30.77 -18.26
CA LEU A 805 4.32 31.80 -18.99
C LEU A 805 3.59 32.15 -20.31
N VAL A 806 3.83 33.35 -20.85
CA VAL A 806 3.21 33.83 -22.11
C VAL A 806 4.28 34.35 -23.08
N LEU A 807 4.19 33.94 -24.35
CA LEU A 807 5.14 34.23 -25.46
C LEU A 807 4.90 35.55 -26.21
#